data_AF-A0A956G8E6-F1
#
_entry.id   AF-A0A956G8E6-F1
#
_cell.length_a   1.000
_cell.length_b   1.000
_cell.length_c   1.000
_cell.angle_alpha   90.00
_cell.angle_beta   90.00
_cell.angle_gamma   90.00
#
_symmetry.space_group_name_H-M   'P 1'
#
loop_
_entity.id
_entity.type
_entity.pdbx_description
1 polymer ?
#
loop_
_entity_poly.entity_id
_entity_poly.type
_entity_poly.pdbx_seq_one_letter_code
_entity_poly.pdbx_strand_id
1 'polypeptide(L)'
;MSENLRTIEQLEGADAVLERLSTAARERPLALFVDYDGTLTPIVERPELARLSPQARATLEALARRTTVAVVSGRDREDVEQLVNLGRIVFAGSHGFDIRRGYGQLLRFEHELGRACLPDLDAAEAELGAALASVQGAQIERKRFAIAIHYRRVADHDIGHVEHVVRSVLSQKPNLRMRFGKRVFELTPAVEWNKGRAVRWLIDKLSLHDALPVYIGDDLTDEDAFAALGDDGVAILVGDHGQPSAARYHLEDTAAVERLLARLVDVLPEPQSTEEHEGNNQRLVVVSNRLPVVLRREDDGSWRARPGSGGLVSALGPVLSGRGGMWIGWAGTSDPSPLAALRETSAQDTGYRLEPLTLSDEEVDLYYYGFSNEVLWPLFHDMVDRCNFDPSYWPAYCDVNQRFAERIATTTSEGDYVWVQDYHLMLVAQELEALGAPRKCGFFLHIPFPPLDIFLKLPWRFQILSAMRRFELLGFQTVRDRRNFIQCLRALVPSVKVAGGSKQVQTVTARDGRELRVGAFPIGIDYRSFAGDAASEEVAQGAWYIHEKLPRQQLILGVDRLDYSKGIPQRLRAFATALERHPDLRGNVTFVQVVVPSREDVPAYRALKGEIERLVGEINGRFTVSGWTPIHYIFRSLDRTELLSYYRTAEIALITPLKDGMNLVAKEYCACSLEENGVLILSEFAGAAAQLHNAALLVNPYDIDGVADAIYRAYTMEPAERRALMQRARRIVLRTSVFWWVNSFLRAAFSRELDDFAPVALYVPQPAAAAAPPPPTTTTPAPGS
;
A
#
# COMPACT_ATOMS: atom_id res chain seq x y z
N MET A 1 5.99 -1.34 38.77
CA MET A 1 6.01 -0.09 37.97
C MET A 1 6.62 1.08 38.77
N SER A 2 7.64 0.88 39.62
CA SER A 2 8.23 1.99 40.42
C SER A 2 9.71 2.24 40.18
N GLU A 3 10.33 1.65 39.15
CA GLU A 3 11.80 1.68 39.03
C GLU A 3 12.37 2.88 38.25
N ASN A 4 11.56 3.76 37.65
CA ASN A 4 12.06 4.84 36.77
C ASN A 4 11.35 6.21 36.90
N LEU A 5 10.73 6.52 38.05
CA LEU A 5 10.13 7.85 38.26
C LEU A 5 11.20 8.86 38.71
N ARG A 6 11.13 10.09 38.19
CA ARG A 6 12.09 11.18 38.40
C ARG A 6 11.39 12.40 39.00
N THR A 7 12.08 13.10 39.90
CA THR A 7 11.69 14.45 40.33
C THR A 7 12.02 15.46 39.22
N ILE A 8 11.38 16.63 39.21
CA ILE A 8 11.58 17.63 38.16
C ILE A 8 13.03 18.10 38.10
N GLU A 9 13.72 18.20 39.24
CA GLU A 9 15.14 18.56 39.29
C GLU A 9 16.06 17.53 38.63
N GLN A 10 15.57 16.31 38.39
CA GLN A 10 16.28 15.23 37.69
C GLN A 10 15.97 15.18 36.19
N LEU A 11 15.06 16.00 35.68
CA LEU A 11 14.68 16.04 34.27
C LEU A 11 15.62 16.97 33.48
N GLU A 12 15.99 16.52 32.28
CA GLU A 12 16.83 17.30 31.38
C GLU A 12 16.02 18.42 30.70
N GLY A 13 16.56 19.64 30.63
CA GLY A 13 15.85 20.83 30.12
C GLY A 13 15.75 20.95 28.59
N ALA A 14 15.19 22.06 28.12
CA ALA A 14 14.83 22.29 26.72
C ALA A 14 15.97 22.14 25.70
N ASP A 15 17.20 22.57 26.03
CA ASP A 15 18.35 22.46 25.12
C ASP A 15 18.76 20.99 24.91
N ALA A 16 18.74 20.18 25.98
CA ALA A 16 19.06 18.75 25.91
C ALA A 16 18.02 17.98 25.09
N VAL A 17 16.73 18.30 25.26
CA VAL A 17 15.65 17.75 24.42
C VAL A 17 15.94 17.99 22.96
N LEU A 18 16.21 19.25 22.61
CA LEU A 18 16.36 19.61 21.24
C LEU A 18 17.62 19.02 20.62
N GLU A 19 18.74 18.96 21.35
CA GLU A 19 19.94 18.26 20.89
C GLU A 19 19.65 16.77 20.60
N ARG A 20 18.93 16.10 21.51
CA ARG A 20 18.52 14.70 21.34
C ARG A 20 17.66 14.51 20.09
N LEU A 21 16.63 15.33 19.93
CA LEU A 21 15.70 15.25 18.80
C LEU A 21 16.38 15.61 17.48
N SER A 22 17.24 16.63 17.48
CA SER A 22 18.02 17.07 16.33
C SER A 22 18.98 15.98 15.83
N THR A 23 19.63 15.29 16.76
CA THR A 23 20.53 14.18 16.45
C THR A 23 19.75 12.99 15.88
N ALA A 24 18.65 12.62 16.54
CA ALA A 24 17.82 11.50 16.10
C ALA A 24 17.19 11.73 14.71
N ALA A 25 16.76 12.96 14.43
CA ALA A 25 16.17 13.35 13.15
C ALA A 25 17.11 13.16 11.94
N ARG A 26 18.42 13.07 12.15
CA ARG A 26 19.40 12.77 11.10
C ARG A 26 19.48 11.27 10.76
N GLU A 27 19.08 10.41 11.69
CA GLU A 27 19.22 8.96 11.58
C GLU A 27 17.90 8.27 11.25
N ARG A 28 16.79 8.77 11.81
CA ARG A 28 15.44 8.21 11.62
C ARG A 28 14.35 9.29 11.69
N PRO A 29 13.17 9.07 11.08
CA PRO A 29 12.04 9.99 11.19
C PRO A 29 11.59 10.18 12.64
N LEU A 30 10.90 11.29 12.93
CA LEU A 30 10.23 11.48 14.21
C LEU A 30 8.74 11.09 14.10
N ALA A 31 8.08 10.92 15.24
CA ALA A 31 6.63 10.85 15.34
C ALA A 31 6.20 11.64 16.58
N LEU A 32 5.49 12.75 16.38
CA LEU A 32 5.13 13.68 17.45
C LEU A 32 3.71 13.39 17.94
N PHE A 33 3.59 13.12 19.24
CA PHE A 33 2.35 12.98 19.98
C PHE A 33 2.30 14.10 21.02
N VAL A 34 1.23 14.91 21.01
CA VAL A 34 1.19 16.13 21.81
C VAL A 34 -0.16 16.24 22.50
N ASP A 35 -0.18 16.49 23.80
CA ASP A 35 -1.41 16.86 24.50
C ASP A 35 -1.89 18.26 24.09
N TYR A 36 -3.16 18.56 24.31
CA TYR A 36 -3.77 19.82 23.92
C TYR A 36 -3.79 20.87 25.04
N ASP A 37 -4.36 20.53 26.20
CA ASP A 37 -4.56 21.47 27.31
C ASP A 37 -3.30 21.50 28.17
N GLY A 38 -2.85 22.68 28.61
CA GLY A 38 -1.57 22.83 29.32
C GLY A 38 -0.31 22.63 28.47
N THR A 39 -0.39 21.85 27.39
CA THR A 39 0.73 21.58 26.48
C THR A 39 0.74 22.47 25.23
N LEU A 40 -0.27 22.38 24.35
CA LEU A 40 -0.37 23.22 23.14
C LEU A 40 -1.08 24.55 23.39
N THR A 41 -1.90 24.60 24.43
CA THR A 41 -2.63 25.79 24.85
C THR A 41 -2.53 25.93 26.37
N PRO A 42 -2.42 27.15 26.93
CA PRO A 42 -2.43 27.30 28.39
C PRO A 42 -3.74 26.80 28.99
N ILE A 43 -3.69 26.32 30.24
CA ILE A 43 -4.91 25.94 30.97
C ILE A 43 -5.76 27.21 31.19
N VAL A 44 -7.00 27.19 30.71
CA VAL A 44 -7.95 28.30 30.80
C VAL A 44 -9.19 27.89 31.59
N GLU A 45 -9.91 28.87 32.16
CA GLU A 45 -11.09 28.60 32.99
C GLU A 45 -12.27 27.99 32.22
N ARG A 46 -12.38 28.26 30.91
CA ARG A 46 -13.46 27.77 30.04
C ARG A 46 -12.87 26.99 28.86
N PRO A 47 -13.24 25.72 28.65
CA PRO A 47 -12.65 24.86 27.62
C PRO A 47 -12.64 25.44 26.21
N GLU A 48 -13.66 26.22 25.84
CA GLU A 48 -13.83 26.86 24.53
C GLU A 48 -12.87 28.04 24.27
N LEU A 49 -12.19 28.54 25.31
CA LEU A 49 -11.18 29.60 25.22
C LEU A 49 -9.77 29.05 24.98
N ALA A 50 -9.57 27.74 25.09
CA ALA A 50 -8.29 27.07 24.83
C ALA A 50 -8.08 26.99 23.31
N ARG A 51 -7.70 28.10 22.68
CA ARG A 51 -7.45 28.19 21.24
C ARG A 51 -5.95 28.22 20.97
N LEU A 52 -5.51 27.48 19.96
CA LEU A 52 -4.14 27.59 19.46
C LEU A 52 -3.83 29.03 19.03
N SER A 53 -2.63 29.50 19.40
CA SER A 53 -2.08 30.73 18.84
C SER A 53 -1.91 30.58 17.31
N PRO A 54 -1.95 31.67 16.52
CA PRO A 54 -1.67 31.61 15.09
C PRO A 54 -0.30 30.99 14.78
N GLN A 55 0.69 31.25 15.63
CA GLN A 55 2.05 30.74 15.48
C GLN A 55 2.14 29.24 15.81
N ALA A 56 1.52 28.77 16.89
CA ALA A 56 1.44 27.34 17.22
C ALA A 56 0.72 26.55 16.14
N ARG A 57 -0.38 27.10 15.59
CA ARG A 57 -1.10 26.51 14.45
C ARG A 57 -0.21 26.37 13.22
N ALA A 58 0.46 27.45 12.81
CA ALA A 58 1.37 27.43 11.65
C ALA A 58 2.56 26.47 11.86
N THR A 59 3.06 26.38 13.09
CA THR A 59 4.15 25.47 13.48
C THR A 59 3.71 24.01 13.38
N LEU A 60 2.56 23.66 13.95
CA LEU A 60 2.00 22.31 13.85
C LEU A 60 1.71 21.91 12.41
N GLU A 61 1.23 22.84 11.59
CA GLU A 61 1.01 22.61 10.17
C GLU A 61 2.32 22.36 9.42
N ALA A 62 3.38 23.13 9.73
CA ALA A 62 4.71 22.91 9.16
C ALA A 62 5.32 21.56 9.58
N LEU A 63 5.17 21.19 10.84
CA LEU A 63 5.60 19.88 11.36
C LEU A 63 4.83 18.74 10.71
N ALA A 64 3.51 18.88 10.54
CA ALA A 64 2.66 17.87 9.91
C ALA A 64 3.02 17.57 8.44
N ARG A 65 3.76 18.49 7.77
CA ARG A 65 4.34 18.26 6.44
C ARG A 65 5.67 17.50 6.47
N ARG A 66 6.37 17.48 7.61
CA ARG A 66 7.73 16.91 7.76
C ARG A 66 7.71 15.59 8.54
N THR A 67 6.73 15.38 9.40
CA THR A 67 6.64 14.24 10.31
C THR A 67 5.18 13.91 10.62
N THR A 68 4.93 12.71 11.16
CA THR A 68 3.62 12.38 11.74
C THR A 68 3.41 13.25 12.99
N VAL A 69 2.24 13.89 13.07
CA VAL A 69 1.79 14.66 14.23
C VAL A 69 0.41 14.15 14.65
N ALA A 70 0.26 13.86 15.93
CA ALA A 70 -0.99 13.43 16.55
C ALA A 70 -1.26 14.26 17.81
N VAL A 71 -2.47 14.82 17.91
CA VAL A 71 -2.96 15.43 19.15
C VAL A 71 -3.69 14.35 19.94
N VAL A 72 -3.21 14.07 21.15
CA VAL A 72 -3.79 13.07 22.05
C VAL A 72 -4.36 13.81 23.25
N SER A 73 -5.67 13.92 23.36
CA SER A 73 -6.33 14.78 24.35
C SER A 73 -7.38 14.03 25.17
N GLY A 74 -7.61 14.48 26.41
CA GLY A 74 -8.76 14.08 27.21
C GLY A 74 -10.10 14.66 26.72
N ARG A 75 -10.08 15.68 25.85
CA ARG A 75 -11.28 16.27 25.22
C ARG A 75 -11.91 15.31 24.22
N ASP A 76 -13.20 15.48 23.96
CA ASP A 76 -13.84 14.75 22.89
C ASP A 76 -13.18 15.06 21.54
N ARG A 77 -13.13 14.05 20.68
CA ARG A 77 -12.37 14.10 19.42
C ARG A 77 -12.84 15.24 18.52
N GLU A 78 -14.14 15.49 18.46
CA GLU A 78 -14.73 16.55 17.65
C GLU A 78 -14.35 17.94 18.16
N ASP A 79 -14.31 18.12 19.49
CA ASP A 79 -13.96 19.39 20.11
C ASP A 79 -12.50 19.76 19.83
N VAL A 80 -11.57 18.82 20.09
CA VAL A 80 -10.14 19.08 19.84
C VAL A 80 -9.84 19.26 18.35
N GLU A 81 -10.53 18.52 17.48
CA GLU A 81 -10.40 18.68 16.03
C GLU A 81 -10.90 20.05 15.56
N GLN A 82 -12.01 20.56 16.10
CA GLN A 82 -12.52 21.90 15.77
C GLN A 82 -11.60 23.01 16.27
N LEU A 83 -11.04 22.85 17.48
CA LEU A 83 -10.13 23.84 18.06
C LEU A 83 -8.78 23.88 17.34
N VAL A 84 -8.23 22.71 16.99
CA VAL A 84 -6.96 22.62 16.27
C VAL A 84 -7.13 22.89 14.78
N ASN A 85 -8.20 22.39 14.14
CA ASN A 85 -8.59 22.62 12.75
C ASN A 85 -7.41 22.51 11.75
N LEU A 86 -6.76 21.34 11.72
CA LEU A 86 -5.69 21.00 10.77
C LEU A 86 -5.97 19.61 10.17
N GLY A 87 -6.09 19.51 8.85
CA GLY A 87 -6.49 18.25 8.20
C GLY A 87 -5.43 17.14 8.22
N ARG A 88 -4.13 17.51 8.20
CA ARG A 88 -2.99 16.59 8.03
C ARG A 88 -2.62 15.80 9.29
N ILE A 89 -3.11 16.19 10.47
CA ILE A 89 -2.75 15.57 11.75
C ILE A 89 -3.79 14.57 12.22
N VAL A 90 -3.39 13.72 13.17
CA VAL A 90 -4.28 12.75 13.81
C VAL A 90 -4.89 13.35 15.08
N PHE A 91 -6.18 13.11 15.30
CA PHE A 91 -6.89 13.52 16.51
C PHE A 91 -7.30 12.28 17.29
N ALA A 92 -6.75 12.12 18.49
CA ALA A 92 -7.14 11.09 19.46
C ALA A 92 -7.84 11.76 20.63
N GLY A 93 -9.17 11.71 20.64
CA GLY A 93 -10.02 12.28 21.68
C GLY A 93 -10.39 11.28 22.77
N SER A 94 -10.84 11.81 23.90
CA SER A 94 -11.24 11.10 25.10
C SER A 94 -10.15 10.11 25.54
N HIS A 95 -8.88 10.55 25.58
CA HIS A 95 -7.70 9.70 25.83
C HIS A 95 -7.44 8.62 24.78
N GLY A 96 -7.95 8.81 23.55
CA GLY A 96 -7.79 7.91 22.42
C GLY A 96 -8.84 6.81 22.31
N PHE A 97 -10.00 6.95 22.98
CA PHE A 97 -11.15 6.08 22.74
C PHE A 97 -11.80 6.33 21.37
N ASP A 98 -11.64 7.54 20.81
CA ASP A 98 -12.05 7.89 19.45
C ASP A 98 -10.87 8.57 18.73
N ILE A 99 -10.42 8.00 17.61
CA ILE A 99 -9.26 8.46 16.85
C ILE A 99 -9.67 8.67 15.39
N ARG A 100 -9.29 9.81 14.82
CA ARG A 100 -9.54 10.13 13.40
C ARG A 100 -8.37 10.85 12.74
N ARG A 101 -8.20 10.62 11.43
CA ARG A 101 -7.42 11.47 10.51
C ARG A 101 -8.26 11.77 9.26
N GLY A 102 -8.44 13.05 8.94
CA GLY A 102 -9.29 13.50 7.83
C GLY A 102 -8.59 13.64 6.47
N TYR A 103 -7.26 13.78 6.44
CA TYR A 103 -6.48 13.98 5.22
C TYR A 103 -5.47 12.85 4.99
N GLY A 104 -5.42 12.32 3.75
CA GLY A 104 -4.53 11.23 3.36
C GLY A 104 -5.12 9.84 3.61
N GLN A 105 -4.38 8.97 4.31
CA GLN A 105 -4.87 7.65 4.70
C GLN A 105 -6.00 7.83 5.73
N LEU A 106 -7.23 7.48 5.35
CA LEU A 106 -8.40 7.57 6.22
C LEU A 106 -8.17 6.66 7.43
N LEU A 107 -7.93 7.26 8.60
CA LEU A 107 -7.82 6.56 9.86
C LEU A 107 -9.08 6.86 10.67
N ARG A 108 -9.81 5.82 11.06
CA ARG A 108 -10.93 5.90 11.99
C ARG A 108 -10.85 4.75 12.96
N PHE A 109 -10.92 5.04 14.24
CA PHE A 109 -10.94 4.04 15.29
C PHE A 109 -11.82 4.50 16.43
N GLU A 110 -12.61 3.55 16.93
CA GLU A 110 -13.40 3.71 18.13
C GLU A 110 -13.20 2.45 18.96
N HIS A 111 -12.84 2.60 20.23
CA HIS A 111 -12.50 1.46 21.08
C HIS A 111 -13.76 0.63 21.38
N GLU A 112 -13.79 -0.63 20.93
CA GLU A 112 -14.99 -1.47 20.93
C GLU A 112 -15.60 -1.66 22.33
N LEU A 113 -14.77 -2.04 23.33
CA LEU A 113 -15.24 -2.19 24.71
C LEU A 113 -15.64 -0.86 25.34
N GLY A 114 -15.05 0.24 24.89
CA GLY A 114 -15.43 1.58 25.34
C GLY A 114 -16.81 1.95 24.82
N ARG A 115 -17.05 1.69 23.54
CA ARG A 115 -18.35 1.88 22.87
C ARG A 115 -19.44 1.04 23.52
N ALA A 116 -19.12 -0.19 23.92
CA ALA A 116 -20.05 -1.06 24.64
C ALA A 116 -20.49 -0.48 26.01
N CYS A 117 -19.71 0.43 26.60
CA CYS A 117 -20.06 1.11 27.86
C CYS A 117 -20.92 2.37 27.66
N LEU A 118 -21.17 2.82 26.42
CA LEU A 118 -21.95 4.04 26.17
C LEU A 118 -23.38 3.99 26.73
N PRO A 119 -24.14 2.88 26.57
CA PRO A 119 -25.47 2.78 27.18
C PRO A 119 -25.45 2.88 28.71
N ASP A 120 -24.42 2.32 29.35
CA ASP A 120 -24.25 2.40 30.80
C ASP A 120 -23.93 3.84 31.26
N LEU A 121 -23.11 4.57 30.48
CA LEU A 121 -22.84 6.00 30.69
C LEU A 121 -24.12 6.84 30.49
N ASP A 122 -24.88 6.62 29.42
CA ASP A 122 -26.12 7.37 29.16
C ASP A 122 -27.15 7.13 30.27
N ALA A 123 -27.29 5.89 30.74
CA ALA A 123 -28.15 5.56 31.88
C ALA A 123 -27.63 6.19 33.19
N ALA A 124 -26.32 6.14 33.44
CA ALA A 124 -25.72 6.74 34.63
C ALA A 124 -25.88 8.26 34.65
N GLU A 125 -25.74 8.93 33.51
CA GLU A 125 -25.99 10.37 33.39
C GLU A 125 -27.43 10.73 33.75
N ALA A 126 -28.41 9.99 33.22
CA ALA A 126 -29.82 10.22 33.52
C ALA A 126 -30.14 10.03 35.02
N GLU A 127 -29.62 8.97 35.62
CA GLU A 127 -29.79 8.68 37.06
C GLU A 127 -29.11 9.73 37.95
N LEU A 128 -27.86 10.11 37.63
CA LEU A 128 -27.13 11.16 38.33
C LEU A 128 -27.82 12.52 38.17
N GLY A 129 -28.32 12.82 36.98
CA GLY A 129 -29.07 14.04 36.69
C GLY A 129 -30.32 14.16 37.55
N ALA A 130 -31.09 13.07 37.69
CA ALA A 130 -32.25 13.04 38.56
C ALA A 130 -31.88 13.12 40.05
N ALA A 131 -30.86 12.38 40.48
CA ALA A 131 -30.49 12.28 41.89
C ALA A 131 -29.76 13.52 42.43
N LEU A 132 -29.01 14.24 41.59
CA LEU A 132 -28.25 15.43 41.97
C LEU A 132 -28.97 16.74 41.63
N ALA A 133 -30.16 16.70 41.01
CA ALA A 133 -30.92 17.89 40.63
C ALA A 133 -31.24 18.83 41.81
N SER A 134 -31.41 18.28 43.02
CA SER A 134 -31.69 19.04 44.25
C SER A 134 -30.45 19.55 44.97
N VAL A 135 -29.24 19.14 44.56
CA VAL A 135 -27.98 19.53 45.22
C VAL A 135 -27.46 20.83 44.61
N GLN A 136 -27.62 21.93 45.35
CA GLN A 136 -27.19 23.25 44.88
C GLN A 136 -25.67 23.28 44.64
N GLY A 137 -25.28 23.63 43.41
CA GLY A 137 -23.88 23.78 43.02
C GLY A 137 -23.22 22.52 42.43
N ALA A 138 -23.90 21.37 42.42
CA ALA A 138 -23.46 20.19 41.67
C ALA A 138 -23.71 20.40 40.17
N GLN A 139 -22.75 20.06 39.33
CA GLN A 139 -22.88 20.15 37.87
C GLN A 139 -22.43 18.85 37.23
N ILE A 140 -23.21 18.34 36.29
CA ILE A 140 -22.88 17.15 35.50
C ILE A 140 -22.53 17.61 34.09
N GLU A 141 -21.38 17.16 33.60
CA GLU A 141 -20.88 17.40 32.27
C GLU A 141 -20.70 16.05 31.57
N ARG A 142 -21.40 15.87 30.45
CA ARG A 142 -21.31 14.67 29.63
C ARG A 142 -20.30 14.87 28.51
N LYS A 143 -19.28 14.01 28.50
CA LYS A 143 -18.33 13.80 27.39
C LYS A 143 -18.61 12.45 26.77
N ARG A 144 -18.29 12.16 25.52
CA ARG A 144 -18.68 10.89 24.89
C ARG A 144 -18.31 9.63 25.70
N PHE A 145 -17.08 9.53 26.21
CA PHE A 145 -16.61 8.40 27.02
C PHE A 145 -16.42 8.73 28.51
N ALA A 146 -17.03 9.80 29.02
CA ALA A 146 -16.95 10.13 30.44
C ALA A 146 -18.14 10.96 30.95
N ILE A 147 -18.36 10.94 32.26
CA ILE A 147 -19.26 11.86 32.96
C ILE A 147 -18.45 12.55 34.04
N ALA A 148 -18.34 13.87 33.99
CA ALA A 148 -17.69 14.67 35.02
C ALA A 148 -18.74 15.30 35.94
N ILE A 149 -18.68 14.97 37.23
CA ILE A 149 -19.56 15.50 38.27
C ILE A 149 -18.75 16.51 39.09
N HIS A 150 -18.92 17.79 38.77
CA HIS A 150 -18.24 18.89 39.43
C HIS A 150 -18.94 19.25 40.73
N TYR A 151 -18.19 19.23 41.83
CA TYR A 151 -18.69 19.56 43.17
C TYR A 151 -17.98 20.77 43.79
N ARG A 152 -17.29 21.58 42.97
CA ARG A 152 -16.56 22.77 43.43
C ARG A 152 -17.45 23.82 44.09
N ARG A 153 -18.71 23.93 43.66
CA ARG A 153 -19.69 24.91 44.16
C ARG A 153 -20.71 24.29 45.13
N VAL A 154 -20.55 23.00 45.43
CA VAL A 154 -21.37 22.28 46.41
C VAL A 154 -20.91 22.68 47.81
N ALA A 155 -21.85 22.92 48.73
CA ALA A 155 -21.53 23.22 50.11
C ALA A 155 -20.75 22.06 50.75
N ASP A 156 -19.74 22.32 51.57
CA ASP A 156 -18.84 21.26 52.07
C ASP A 156 -19.56 20.13 52.81
N HIS A 157 -20.71 20.41 53.44
CA HIS A 157 -21.54 19.38 54.11
C HIS A 157 -22.30 18.46 53.14
N ASP A 158 -22.52 18.88 51.89
CA ASP A 158 -23.24 18.13 50.86
C ASP A 158 -22.31 17.33 49.94
N ILE A 159 -20.99 17.56 49.98
CA ILE A 159 -20.03 16.84 49.12
C ILE A 159 -20.07 15.33 49.39
N GLY A 160 -20.18 14.92 50.66
CA GLY A 160 -20.32 13.51 51.02
C GLY A 160 -21.61 12.87 50.48
N HIS A 161 -22.68 13.66 50.37
CA HIS A 161 -23.92 13.21 49.73
C HIS A 161 -23.74 13.03 48.21
N VAL A 162 -23.07 13.96 47.54
CA VAL A 162 -22.74 13.83 46.10
C VAL A 162 -21.91 12.58 45.84
N GLU A 163 -20.87 12.33 46.63
CA GLU A 163 -20.05 11.12 46.49
C GLU A 163 -20.88 9.85 46.70
N HIS A 164 -21.75 9.84 47.71
CA HIS A 164 -22.63 8.71 48.00
C HIS A 164 -23.57 8.41 46.81
N VAL A 165 -24.16 9.44 46.22
CA VAL A 165 -25.02 9.30 45.03
C VAL A 165 -24.23 8.74 43.84
N VAL A 166 -23.04 9.27 43.57
CA VAL A 166 -22.18 8.78 42.47
C VAL A 166 -21.81 7.31 42.68
N ARG A 167 -21.45 6.90 43.91
CA ARG A 167 -21.14 5.50 44.23
C ARG A 167 -22.35 4.58 44.13
N SER A 168 -23.54 5.07 44.50
CA SER A 168 -24.79 4.32 44.39
C SER A 168 -25.11 3.99 42.93
N VAL A 169 -25.05 5.00 42.04
CA VAL A 169 -25.24 4.79 40.59
C VAL A 169 -24.17 3.86 40.02
N LEU A 170 -22.90 4.05 40.41
CA LEU A 170 -21.80 3.20 39.97
C LEU A 170 -21.96 1.73 40.37
N SER A 171 -22.54 1.46 41.55
CA SER A 171 -22.72 0.09 42.05
C SER A 171 -23.61 -0.78 41.15
N GLN A 172 -24.43 -0.15 40.30
CA GLN A 172 -25.31 -0.82 39.34
C GLN A 172 -24.68 -0.94 37.94
N LYS A 173 -23.49 -0.37 37.73
CA LYS A 173 -22.83 -0.25 36.42
C LYS A 173 -21.40 -0.81 36.50
N PRO A 174 -21.23 -2.15 36.50
CA PRO A 174 -19.92 -2.79 36.69
C PRO A 174 -18.91 -2.49 35.57
N ASN A 175 -19.39 -2.04 34.41
CA ASN A 175 -18.54 -1.68 33.27
C ASN A 175 -17.97 -0.25 33.38
N LEU A 176 -18.30 0.49 34.45
CA LEU A 176 -17.78 1.84 34.70
C LEU A 176 -16.89 1.86 35.94
N ARG A 177 -15.99 2.83 35.98
CA ARG A 177 -15.15 3.13 37.15
C ARG A 177 -15.20 4.61 37.47
N MET A 178 -15.06 4.94 38.75
CA MET A 178 -14.94 6.32 39.22
C MET A 178 -13.47 6.69 39.43
N ARG A 179 -13.10 7.86 38.94
CA ARG A 179 -11.82 8.54 39.18
C ARG A 179 -12.05 9.81 39.98
N PHE A 180 -11.03 10.23 40.73
CA PHE A 180 -11.05 11.45 41.52
C PHE A 180 -10.20 12.51 40.85
N GLY A 181 -10.76 13.69 40.61
CA GLY A 181 -10.04 14.88 40.16
C GLY A 181 -10.16 16.02 41.17
N LYS A 182 -9.60 17.19 40.84
CA LYS A 182 -9.63 18.37 41.71
C LYS A 182 -11.04 18.98 41.77
N ARG A 183 -11.82 18.55 42.77
CA ARG A 183 -13.24 18.92 42.98
C ARG A 183 -14.19 18.39 41.88
N VAL A 184 -13.87 17.21 41.33
CA VAL A 184 -14.69 16.51 40.33
C VAL A 184 -14.62 14.99 40.54
N PHE A 185 -15.75 14.29 40.41
CA PHE A 185 -15.78 12.84 40.27
C PHE A 185 -15.98 12.51 38.79
N GLU A 186 -15.19 11.60 38.22
CA GLU A 186 -15.31 11.25 36.81
C GLU A 186 -15.66 9.77 36.65
N LEU A 187 -16.80 9.48 36.02
CA LEU A 187 -17.17 8.12 35.61
C LEU A 187 -16.64 7.86 34.20
N THR A 188 -15.88 6.79 34.03
CA THR A 188 -15.27 6.37 32.75
C THR A 188 -15.47 4.87 32.53
N PRO A 189 -15.38 4.37 31.29
CA PRO A 189 -15.32 2.93 31.02
C PRO A 189 -14.24 2.23 31.85
N ALA A 190 -14.61 1.13 32.51
CA ALA A 190 -13.73 0.26 33.28
C ALA A 190 -12.93 -0.70 32.36
N VAL A 191 -12.33 -0.14 31.32
CA VAL A 191 -11.47 -0.87 30.39
C VAL A 191 -10.01 -0.50 30.61
N GLU A 192 -9.12 -1.44 30.33
CA GLU A 192 -7.69 -1.17 30.30
C GLU A 192 -7.31 -0.41 29.02
N TRP A 193 -7.66 0.87 28.98
CA TRP A 193 -7.32 1.80 27.89
C TRP A 193 -6.97 3.17 28.47
N ASN A 194 -5.91 3.79 27.94
CA ASN A 194 -5.38 5.09 28.36
C ASN A 194 -4.56 5.74 27.22
N LYS A 195 -4.04 6.97 27.44
CA LYS A 195 -3.24 7.70 26.45
C LYS A 195 -2.02 6.89 26.00
N GLY A 196 -1.36 6.17 26.90
CA GLY A 196 -0.23 5.30 26.55
C GLY A 196 -0.58 4.15 25.61
N ARG A 197 -1.71 3.46 25.84
CA ARG A 197 -2.21 2.44 24.90
C ARG A 197 -2.66 3.06 23.58
N ALA A 198 -3.26 4.24 23.59
CA ALA A 198 -3.61 4.96 22.37
C ALA A 198 -2.38 5.35 21.55
N VAL A 199 -1.31 5.82 22.19
CA VAL A 199 -0.03 6.15 21.53
C VAL A 199 0.60 4.90 20.92
N ARG A 200 0.67 3.78 21.66
CA ARG A 200 1.17 2.51 21.11
C ARG A 200 0.32 2.02 19.94
N TRP A 201 -1.00 2.10 20.08
CA TRP A 201 -1.92 1.79 18.98
C TRP A 201 -1.67 2.68 17.77
N LEU A 202 -1.42 3.98 17.94
CA LEU A 202 -1.08 4.89 16.84
C LEU A 202 0.26 4.54 16.20
N ILE A 203 1.27 4.20 17.00
CA ILE A 203 2.58 3.74 16.51
C ILE A 203 2.40 2.49 15.64
N ASP A 204 1.64 1.52 16.12
CA ASP A 204 1.39 0.27 15.39
C ASP A 204 0.58 0.52 14.11
N LYS A 205 -0.52 1.27 14.21
CA LYS A 205 -1.46 1.49 13.09
C LYS A 205 -0.93 2.38 12.00
N LEU A 206 -0.11 3.37 12.36
CA LEU A 206 0.56 4.23 11.39
C LEU A 206 1.92 3.65 10.95
N SER A 207 2.31 2.51 11.53
CA SER A 207 3.58 1.80 11.30
C SER A 207 4.79 2.71 11.52
N LEU A 208 4.84 3.34 12.69
CA LEU A 208 5.87 4.32 13.09
C LEU A 208 7.03 3.67 13.86
N HIS A 209 7.22 2.35 13.78
CA HIS A 209 8.27 1.63 14.49
C HIS A 209 9.70 2.05 14.10
N ASP A 210 9.88 2.51 12.86
CA ASP A 210 11.14 3.05 12.37
C ASP A 210 11.34 4.53 12.77
N ALA A 211 10.30 5.19 13.29
CA ALA A 211 10.37 6.56 13.77
C ALA A 211 10.72 6.60 15.27
N LEU A 212 11.36 7.68 15.73
CA LEU A 212 11.49 7.96 17.16
C LEU A 212 10.17 8.58 17.65
N PRO A 213 9.39 7.91 18.52
CA PRO A 213 8.20 8.50 19.09
C PRO A 213 8.58 9.54 20.15
N VAL A 214 7.91 10.69 20.09
CA VAL A 214 8.07 11.80 21.02
C VAL A 214 6.69 12.11 21.59
N TYR A 215 6.55 12.10 22.90
CA TYR A 215 5.31 12.49 23.58
C TYR A 215 5.55 13.71 24.46
N ILE A 216 4.69 14.73 24.33
CA ILE A 216 4.72 15.96 25.12
C ILE A 216 3.38 16.11 25.84
N GLY A 217 3.40 16.25 27.17
CA GLY A 217 2.20 16.36 28.01
C GLY A 217 2.50 17.08 29.32
N ASP A 218 1.47 17.53 30.03
CA ASP A 218 1.58 18.36 31.24
C ASP A 218 0.98 17.69 32.49
N ASP A 219 0.11 16.69 32.34
CA ASP A 219 -0.71 16.20 33.45
C ASP A 219 -0.45 14.72 33.84
N LEU A 220 -1.07 14.30 34.94
CA LEU A 220 -0.95 12.93 35.46
C LEU A 220 -1.47 11.85 34.50
N THR A 221 -2.34 12.20 33.54
CA THR A 221 -2.85 11.24 32.55
C THR A 221 -1.84 11.00 31.42
N ASP A 222 -0.88 11.90 31.24
CA ASP A 222 0.23 11.76 30.29
C ASP A 222 1.33 10.82 30.80
N GLU A 223 1.39 10.57 32.11
CA GLU A 223 2.32 9.59 32.71
C GLU A 223 2.15 8.19 32.11
N ASP A 224 0.91 7.83 31.75
CA ASP A 224 0.63 6.58 31.02
C ASP A 224 1.34 6.55 29.65
N ALA A 225 1.42 7.68 28.96
CA ALA A 225 2.10 7.81 27.68
C ALA A 225 3.61 7.87 27.84
N PHE A 226 4.12 8.60 28.84
CA PHE A 226 5.55 8.62 29.17
C PHE A 226 6.07 7.23 29.49
N ALA A 227 5.38 6.50 30.37
CA ALA A 227 5.71 5.12 30.71
C ALA A 227 5.56 4.17 29.52
N ALA A 228 4.60 4.43 28.62
CA ALA A 228 4.40 3.61 27.43
C ALA A 228 5.54 3.72 26.41
N LEU A 229 6.18 4.89 26.31
CA LEU A 229 7.33 5.11 25.43
C LEU A 229 8.63 4.48 25.96
N GLY A 230 8.85 4.50 27.28
CA GLY A 230 10.06 3.95 27.90
C GLY A 230 11.35 4.51 27.30
N ASP A 231 12.38 3.66 27.17
CA ASP A 231 13.68 4.04 26.57
C ASP A 231 13.66 4.12 25.04
N ASP A 232 12.59 3.60 24.40
CA ASP A 232 12.44 3.58 22.95
C ASP A 232 11.97 4.92 22.37
N GLY A 233 11.50 5.84 23.23
CA GLY A 233 10.97 7.15 22.85
C GLY A 233 11.55 8.33 23.64
N VAL A 234 10.99 9.52 23.39
CA VAL A 234 11.30 10.75 24.13
C VAL A 234 10.02 11.23 24.80
N ALA A 235 9.98 11.17 26.13
CA ALA A 235 8.88 11.68 26.95
C ALA A 235 9.28 13.02 27.59
N ILE A 236 8.46 14.04 27.37
CA ILE A 236 8.69 15.43 27.78
C ILE A 236 7.52 15.90 28.65
N LEU A 237 7.80 16.23 29.91
CA LEU A 237 6.86 16.84 30.84
C LEU A 237 6.83 18.36 30.64
N VAL A 238 5.64 18.97 30.66
CA VAL A 238 5.44 20.42 30.59
C VAL A 238 4.95 20.93 31.94
N GLY A 239 5.66 21.91 32.51
CA GLY A 239 5.38 22.45 33.83
C GLY A 239 5.58 21.44 34.95
N ASP A 240 4.88 21.65 36.06
CA ASP A 240 4.98 20.84 37.27
C ASP A 240 3.59 20.43 37.76
N HIS A 241 3.32 19.12 37.77
CA HIS A 241 2.09 18.54 38.32
C HIS A 241 2.22 18.05 39.77
N GLY A 242 3.38 18.27 40.38
CA GLY A 242 3.68 18.04 41.80
C GLY A 242 3.97 16.58 42.17
N GLN A 243 4.15 15.69 41.18
CA GLN A 243 4.48 14.28 41.40
C GLN A 243 5.71 13.84 40.59
N PRO A 244 6.42 12.78 41.01
CA PRO A 244 7.46 12.18 40.19
C PRO A 244 6.93 11.70 38.83
N SER A 245 7.70 11.93 37.77
CA SER A 245 7.31 11.64 36.38
C SER A 245 8.15 10.54 35.76
N ALA A 246 7.55 9.75 34.87
CA ALA A 246 8.24 8.81 33.99
C ALA A 246 8.96 9.51 32.82
N ALA A 247 8.67 10.79 32.59
CA ALA A 247 9.39 11.60 31.61
C ALA A 247 10.90 11.66 31.91
N ARG A 248 11.69 11.92 30.88
CA ARG A 248 13.14 12.14 31.00
C ARG A 248 13.49 13.61 30.86
N TYR A 249 12.63 14.37 30.20
CA TYR A 249 12.87 15.76 29.88
C TYR A 249 11.74 16.66 30.38
N HIS A 250 12.05 17.94 30.52
CA HIS A 250 11.13 18.94 31.06
C HIS A 250 11.16 20.25 30.26
N LEU A 251 9.98 20.84 30.07
CA LEU A 251 9.76 22.17 29.53
C LEU A 251 8.98 23.00 30.55
N GLU A 252 9.38 24.25 30.77
CA GLU A 252 8.83 25.07 31.85
C GLU A 252 7.34 25.42 31.67
N ASP A 253 6.90 25.65 30.43
CA ASP A 253 5.55 26.11 30.12
C ASP A 253 5.14 25.83 28.66
N THR A 254 3.88 26.13 28.34
CA THR A 254 3.32 26.05 26.98
C THR A 254 4.14 26.88 25.97
N ALA A 255 4.73 28.01 26.38
CA ALA A 255 5.54 28.84 25.48
C ALA A 255 6.89 28.17 25.14
N ALA A 256 7.46 27.39 26.06
CA ALA A 256 8.63 26.56 25.81
C ALA A 256 8.32 25.42 24.83
N VAL A 257 7.12 24.84 24.89
CA VAL A 257 6.64 23.87 23.89
C VAL A 257 6.60 24.52 22.50
N GLU A 258 5.99 25.70 22.38
CA GLU A 258 5.91 26.43 21.10
C GLU A 258 7.30 26.73 20.52
N ARG A 259 8.25 27.19 21.35
CA ARG A 259 9.65 27.42 20.95
C ARG A 259 10.35 26.13 20.50
N LEU A 260 10.17 25.03 21.22
CA LEU A 260 10.74 23.73 20.85
C LEU A 260 10.20 23.26 19.50
N LEU A 261 8.88 23.27 19.33
CA LEU A 261 8.22 22.86 18.08
C LEU A 261 8.67 23.72 16.89
N ALA A 262 8.80 25.04 17.08
CA ALA A 262 9.29 25.94 16.05
C ALA A 262 10.75 25.61 15.66
N ARG A 263 11.64 25.38 16.62
CA ARG A 263 13.02 24.98 16.33
C ARG A 263 13.11 23.58 15.70
N LEU A 264 12.21 22.67 16.04
CA LEU A 264 12.14 21.35 15.41
C LEU A 264 11.76 21.45 13.94
N VAL A 265 10.93 22.41 13.55
CA VAL A 265 10.70 22.70 12.12
C VAL A 265 12.06 22.92 11.46
N ASP A 266 12.86 23.88 11.92
CA ASP A 266 14.15 24.23 11.29
C ASP A 266 15.17 23.09 11.18
N VAL A 267 15.11 22.10 12.08
CA VAL A 267 16.06 20.98 12.11
C VAL A 267 15.57 19.76 11.35
N LEU A 268 14.26 19.53 11.30
CA LEU A 268 13.71 18.45 10.52
C LEU A 268 14.01 18.69 9.03
N PRO A 269 14.47 17.66 8.31
CA PRO A 269 14.76 17.81 6.89
C PRO A 269 13.53 18.38 6.19
N GLU A 270 13.74 19.35 5.30
CA GLU A 270 12.69 19.76 4.38
C GLU A 270 12.15 18.50 3.70
N PRO A 271 10.83 18.40 3.49
CA PRO A 271 10.29 17.25 2.78
C PRO A 271 11.11 17.09 1.50
N GLN A 272 11.65 15.89 1.24
CA GLN A 272 12.31 15.57 -0.03
C GLN A 272 11.25 15.65 -1.13
N SER A 273 10.95 16.88 -1.56
CA SER A 273 9.89 17.28 -2.47
C SER A 273 8.84 16.19 -2.75
N THR A 274 8.19 15.67 -1.72
CA THR A 274 6.79 15.28 -1.87
C THR A 274 6.05 16.59 -1.78
N GLU A 275 6.10 17.39 -2.84
CA GLU A 275 5.11 18.43 -3.11
C GLU A 275 3.76 17.72 -3.25
N GLU A 276 3.19 17.35 -2.12
CA GLU A 276 1.77 17.09 -2.00
C GLU A 276 1.10 18.41 -2.33
N HIS A 277 0.54 18.45 -3.53
CA HIS A 277 -0.15 19.60 -4.09
C HIS A 277 -1.26 20.06 -3.13
N GLU A 278 -0.95 21.08 -2.32
CA GLU A 278 -1.94 21.97 -1.71
C GLU A 278 -2.55 22.94 -2.76
N GLY A 279 -2.56 22.53 -4.02
CA GLY A 279 -2.94 23.36 -5.16
C GLY A 279 -3.44 22.59 -6.37
N ASN A 280 -4.18 21.48 -6.20
CA ASN A 280 -5.22 21.14 -7.17
C ASN A 280 -6.26 20.18 -6.58
N ASN A 281 -7.42 20.72 -6.24
CA ASN A 281 -8.63 19.99 -5.83
C ASN A 281 -9.28 19.24 -7.02
N GLN A 282 -8.46 18.71 -7.94
CA GLN A 282 -8.92 18.05 -9.17
C GLN A 282 -9.28 16.61 -8.87
N ARG A 283 -10.53 16.26 -9.15
CA ARG A 283 -11.04 14.90 -9.00
C ARG A 283 -10.34 13.98 -10.00
N LEU A 284 -9.82 12.87 -9.48
CA LEU A 284 -9.14 11.84 -10.26
C LEU A 284 -10.17 10.87 -10.86
N VAL A 285 -10.08 10.63 -12.15
CA VAL A 285 -10.93 9.68 -12.88
C VAL A 285 -10.05 8.58 -13.47
N VAL A 286 -10.14 7.37 -12.94
CA VAL A 286 -9.42 6.20 -13.47
C VAL A 286 -10.27 5.55 -14.55
N VAL A 287 -9.66 5.20 -15.69
CA VAL A 287 -10.33 4.51 -16.78
C VAL A 287 -9.55 3.26 -17.14
N SER A 288 -10.17 2.09 -17.02
CA SER A 288 -9.55 0.82 -17.38
C SER A 288 -10.53 -0.08 -18.13
N ASN A 289 -10.00 -1.05 -18.88
CA ASN A 289 -10.84 -1.97 -19.65
C ASN A 289 -11.95 -2.59 -18.80
N ARG A 290 -11.63 -3.15 -17.62
CA ARG A 290 -12.60 -3.68 -16.67
C ARG A 290 -12.75 -2.79 -15.44
N LEU A 291 -13.95 -2.82 -14.84
CA LEU A 291 -14.19 -2.25 -13.51
C LEU A 291 -13.40 -2.99 -12.41
N PRO A 292 -13.23 -2.35 -11.24
CA PRO A 292 -12.62 -2.97 -10.06
C PRO A 292 -13.52 -3.99 -9.36
N VAL A 293 -14.66 -4.36 -9.97
CA VAL A 293 -15.63 -5.31 -9.43
C VAL A 293 -15.95 -6.38 -10.46
N VAL A 294 -16.24 -7.58 -9.97
CA VAL A 294 -16.77 -8.70 -10.74
C VAL A 294 -18.25 -8.84 -10.43
N LEU A 295 -19.07 -8.78 -11.46
CA LEU A 295 -20.49 -9.08 -11.37
C LEU A 295 -20.71 -10.59 -11.38
N ARG A 296 -21.52 -11.08 -10.44
CA ARG A 296 -22.09 -12.43 -10.49
C ARG A 296 -23.60 -12.35 -10.43
N ARG A 297 -24.25 -13.15 -11.27
CA ARG A 297 -25.69 -13.37 -11.21
C ARG A 297 -25.94 -14.49 -10.22
N GLU A 298 -26.76 -14.23 -9.21
CA GLU A 298 -27.18 -15.21 -8.20
C GLU A 298 -28.38 -16.02 -8.73
N ASP A 299 -28.69 -17.15 -8.07
CA ASP A 299 -29.73 -18.09 -8.51
C ASP A 299 -31.14 -17.48 -8.52
N ASP A 300 -31.37 -16.44 -7.72
CA ASP A 300 -32.62 -15.65 -7.68
C ASP A 300 -32.74 -14.63 -8.83
N GLY A 301 -31.73 -14.57 -9.71
CA GLY A 301 -31.66 -13.65 -10.84
C GLY A 301 -31.11 -12.27 -10.50
N SER A 302 -30.81 -11.98 -9.23
CA SER A 302 -30.19 -10.74 -8.79
C SER A 302 -28.70 -10.68 -9.12
N TRP A 303 -28.13 -9.47 -9.18
CA TRP A 303 -26.72 -9.26 -9.43
C TRP A 303 -26.00 -8.86 -8.14
N ARG A 304 -24.88 -9.52 -7.85
CA ARG A 304 -23.98 -9.17 -6.75
C ARG A 304 -22.63 -8.75 -7.31
N ALA A 305 -22.19 -7.56 -6.91
CA ALA A 305 -20.83 -7.09 -7.17
C ALA A 305 -19.88 -7.60 -6.08
N ARG A 306 -18.73 -8.14 -6.47
CA ARG A 306 -17.64 -8.45 -5.55
C ARG A 306 -16.38 -7.71 -5.97
N PRO A 307 -15.54 -7.23 -5.04
CA PRO A 307 -14.26 -6.64 -5.39
C PRO A 307 -13.42 -7.57 -6.27
N GLY A 308 -12.83 -7.03 -7.33
CA GLY A 308 -11.87 -7.74 -8.16
C GLY A 308 -10.54 -7.90 -7.44
N SER A 309 -9.84 -9.02 -7.65
CA SER A 309 -8.58 -9.35 -6.99
C SER A 309 -7.31 -8.83 -7.72
N GLY A 310 -7.44 -7.82 -8.58
CA GLY A 310 -6.34 -7.31 -9.40
C GLY A 310 -5.45 -6.28 -8.69
N GLY A 311 -4.13 -6.32 -8.92
CA GLY A 311 -3.18 -5.37 -8.33
C GLY A 311 -3.43 -3.89 -8.67
N LEU A 312 -4.11 -3.59 -9.78
CA LEU A 312 -4.55 -2.23 -10.12
C LEU A 312 -5.70 -1.76 -9.22
N VAL A 313 -6.59 -2.67 -8.80
CA VAL A 313 -7.75 -2.37 -7.95
C VAL A 313 -7.29 -2.01 -6.54
N SER A 314 -6.39 -2.83 -5.97
CA SER A 314 -5.80 -2.54 -4.66
C SER A 314 -4.94 -1.27 -4.65
N ALA A 315 -4.33 -0.92 -5.79
CA ALA A 315 -3.57 0.31 -5.98
C ALA A 315 -4.43 1.58 -5.90
N LEU A 316 -5.46 1.62 -6.76
CA LEU A 316 -6.16 2.87 -7.09
C LEU A 316 -7.41 3.07 -6.23
N GLY A 317 -7.97 2.01 -5.65
CA GLY A 317 -9.14 2.10 -4.77
C GLY A 317 -8.96 3.09 -3.60
N PRO A 318 -7.91 2.93 -2.75
CA PRO A 318 -7.68 3.85 -1.64
C PRO A 318 -7.44 5.30 -2.08
N VAL A 319 -6.74 5.48 -3.21
CA VAL A 319 -6.40 6.80 -3.77
C VAL A 319 -7.64 7.52 -4.31
N LEU A 320 -8.53 6.78 -4.96
CA LEU A 320 -9.81 7.31 -5.44
C LEU A 320 -10.73 7.65 -4.27
N SER A 321 -10.82 6.77 -3.27
CA SER A 321 -11.64 6.97 -2.08
C SER A 321 -11.26 8.25 -1.32
N GLY A 322 -9.97 8.49 -1.10
CA GLY A 322 -9.48 9.71 -0.45
C GLY A 322 -9.69 11.02 -1.22
N ARG A 323 -10.11 10.96 -2.49
CA ARG A 323 -10.32 12.13 -3.37
C ARG A 323 -11.75 12.27 -3.89
N GLY A 324 -12.67 11.40 -3.49
CA GLY A 324 -14.02 11.34 -4.10
C GLY A 324 -13.96 11.07 -5.60
N GLY A 325 -13.02 10.23 -6.02
CA GLY A 325 -12.72 9.92 -7.42
C GLY A 325 -13.79 9.09 -8.13
N MET A 326 -13.53 8.78 -9.39
CA MET A 326 -14.41 7.97 -10.24
C MET A 326 -13.60 6.88 -10.96
N TRP A 327 -14.21 5.71 -11.15
CA TRP A 327 -13.66 4.62 -11.95
C TRP A 327 -14.59 4.25 -13.09
N ILE A 328 -14.12 4.41 -14.33
CA ILE A 328 -14.85 4.06 -15.54
C ILE A 328 -14.32 2.75 -16.12
N GLY A 329 -15.22 1.81 -16.49
CA GLY A 329 -14.80 0.51 -17.01
C GLY A 329 -15.94 -0.38 -17.51
N TRP A 330 -15.61 -1.42 -18.28
CA TRP A 330 -16.55 -2.46 -18.67
C TRP A 330 -16.97 -3.29 -17.45
N ALA A 331 -18.28 -3.52 -17.31
CA ALA A 331 -18.88 -4.27 -16.22
C ALA A 331 -18.71 -5.79 -16.32
N GLY A 332 -18.18 -6.30 -17.45
CA GLY A 332 -18.05 -7.74 -17.68
C GLY A 332 -19.33 -8.41 -18.21
N THR A 333 -20.31 -7.61 -18.66
CA THR A 333 -21.60 -8.09 -19.18
C THR A 333 -22.07 -7.24 -20.36
N SER A 334 -22.90 -7.84 -21.22
CA SER A 334 -23.68 -7.17 -22.26
C SER A 334 -25.04 -6.66 -21.74
N ASP A 335 -25.51 -7.17 -20.61
CA ASP A 335 -26.78 -6.78 -19.97
C ASP A 335 -26.65 -5.41 -19.25
N PRO A 336 -27.46 -4.39 -19.60
CA PRO A 336 -27.44 -3.09 -18.94
C PRO A 336 -28.17 -3.05 -17.59
N SER A 337 -28.95 -4.08 -17.24
CA SER A 337 -29.77 -4.10 -16.02
C SER A 337 -29.01 -3.89 -14.68
N PRO A 338 -27.77 -4.39 -14.48
CA PRO A 338 -27.06 -4.20 -13.21
C PRO A 338 -26.37 -2.84 -13.07
N LEU A 339 -26.31 -2.02 -14.13
CA LEU A 339 -25.46 -0.82 -14.17
C LEU A 339 -25.93 0.26 -13.20
N ALA A 340 -27.24 0.44 -13.04
CA ALA A 340 -27.79 1.45 -12.12
C ALA A 340 -27.47 1.11 -10.67
N ALA A 341 -27.73 -0.14 -10.26
CA ALA A 341 -27.41 -0.62 -8.92
C ALA A 341 -25.91 -0.52 -8.62
N LEU A 342 -25.05 -0.85 -9.58
CA LEU A 342 -23.60 -0.70 -9.44
C LEU A 342 -23.15 0.74 -9.11
N ARG A 343 -23.77 1.74 -9.74
CA ARG A 343 -23.45 3.15 -9.48
C ARG A 343 -23.83 3.57 -8.06
N GLU A 344 -24.99 3.14 -7.59
CA GLU A 344 -25.53 3.52 -6.28
C GLU A 344 -24.78 2.85 -5.13
N THR A 345 -24.59 1.52 -5.19
CA THR A 345 -23.91 0.75 -4.14
C THR A 345 -22.44 1.14 -3.99
N SER A 346 -21.76 1.41 -5.10
CA SER A 346 -20.31 1.65 -5.07
C SER A 346 -19.89 2.93 -4.34
N ALA A 347 -20.66 4.02 -4.45
CA ALA A 347 -20.34 5.27 -3.76
C ALA A 347 -20.41 5.12 -2.24
N GLN A 348 -21.28 4.25 -1.74
CA GLN A 348 -21.46 3.99 -0.31
C GLN A 348 -20.40 3.02 0.23
N ASP A 349 -20.08 1.96 -0.53
CA ASP A 349 -19.20 0.89 -0.05
C ASP A 349 -17.71 1.15 -0.28
N THR A 350 -17.34 1.82 -1.38
CA THR A 350 -15.93 1.98 -1.80
C THR A 350 -15.36 3.37 -1.54
N GLY A 351 -16.23 4.36 -1.32
CA GLY A 351 -15.86 5.77 -1.19
C GLY A 351 -15.49 6.46 -2.51
N TYR A 352 -15.66 5.79 -3.66
CA TYR A 352 -15.53 6.37 -4.99
C TYR A 352 -16.67 5.90 -5.91
N ARG A 353 -16.93 6.63 -7.00
CA ARG A 353 -18.03 6.31 -7.93
C ARG A 353 -17.58 5.32 -9.01
N LEU A 354 -18.37 4.29 -9.28
CA LEU A 354 -18.19 3.47 -10.48
C LEU A 354 -19.06 3.97 -11.62
N GLU A 355 -18.49 4.07 -12.81
CA GLU A 355 -19.21 4.36 -14.05
C GLU A 355 -19.07 3.20 -15.04
N PRO A 356 -20.02 2.26 -15.03
CA PRO A 356 -19.95 1.07 -15.84
C PRO A 356 -20.31 1.31 -17.31
N LEU A 357 -19.68 0.55 -18.20
CA LEU A 357 -20.07 0.34 -19.59
C LEU A 357 -20.45 -1.14 -19.82
N THR A 358 -21.40 -1.39 -20.73
CA THR A 358 -21.61 -2.73 -21.31
C THR A 358 -20.87 -2.85 -22.64
N LEU A 359 -20.45 -4.05 -22.98
CA LEU A 359 -19.96 -4.40 -24.32
C LEU A 359 -20.85 -5.53 -24.84
N SER A 360 -21.25 -5.45 -26.10
CA SER A 360 -21.92 -6.56 -26.79
C SER A 360 -20.96 -7.74 -26.96
N ASP A 361 -21.51 -8.94 -27.18
CA ASP A 361 -20.71 -10.14 -27.34
C ASP A 361 -19.77 -10.02 -28.56
N GLU A 362 -20.24 -9.40 -29.65
CA GLU A 362 -19.43 -9.10 -30.83
C GLU A 362 -18.26 -8.13 -30.53
N GLU A 363 -18.49 -7.07 -29.74
CA GLU A 363 -17.41 -6.19 -29.29
C GLU A 363 -16.41 -6.91 -28.38
N VAL A 364 -16.89 -7.80 -27.51
CA VAL A 364 -16.00 -8.62 -26.66
C VAL A 364 -15.12 -9.51 -27.55
N ASP A 365 -15.68 -10.13 -28.57
CA ASP A 365 -14.96 -11.00 -29.49
C ASP A 365 -13.95 -10.24 -30.34
N LEU A 366 -14.33 -9.13 -30.97
CA LEU A 366 -13.47 -8.40 -31.92
C LEU A 366 -12.47 -7.46 -31.24
N TYR A 367 -12.86 -6.76 -30.18
CA TYR A 367 -11.99 -5.80 -29.48
C TYR A 367 -11.17 -6.46 -28.36
N TYR A 368 -11.81 -7.23 -27.47
CA TYR A 368 -11.12 -7.78 -26.30
C TYR A 368 -10.38 -9.06 -26.66
N TYR A 369 -11.05 -10.07 -27.19
CA TYR A 369 -10.36 -11.30 -27.61
C TYR A 369 -9.51 -11.07 -28.87
N GLY A 370 -10.04 -10.41 -29.90
CA GLY A 370 -9.36 -10.08 -31.14
C GLY A 370 -8.23 -9.05 -30.98
N PHE A 371 -8.51 -7.76 -31.21
CA PHE A 371 -7.44 -6.75 -31.30
C PHE A 371 -6.53 -6.70 -30.07
N SER A 372 -7.13 -6.69 -28.87
CA SER A 372 -6.34 -6.53 -27.65
C SER A 372 -5.49 -7.76 -27.34
N ASN A 373 -6.05 -8.97 -27.46
CA ASN A 373 -5.40 -10.19 -26.97
C ASN A 373 -4.78 -11.08 -28.06
N GLU A 374 -5.15 -10.93 -29.33
CA GLU A 374 -4.52 -11.62 -30.47
C GLU A 374 -3.63 -10.70 -31.32
N VAL A 375 -3.71 -9.38 -31.21
CA VAL A 375 -2.78 -8.45 -31.87
C VAL A 375 -1.81 -7.83 -30.87
N LEU A 376 -2.31 -6.97 -29.98
CA LEU A 376 -1.47 -6.11 -29.14
C LEU A 376 -0.70 -6.92 -28.09
N TRP A 377 -1.38 -7.80 -27.35
CA TRP A 377 -0.77 -8.61 -26.31
C TRP A 377 0.42 -9.44 -26.83
N PRO A 378 0.29 -10.34 -27.83
CA PRO A 378 1.42 -11.11 -28.32
C PRO A 378 2.52 -10.21 -28.90
N LEU A 379 2.16 -9.18 -29.66
CA LEU A 379 3.15 -8.28 -30.28
C LEU A 379 4.01 -7.56 -29.24
N PHE A 380 3.39 -7.01 -28.20
CA PHE A 380 4.07 -6.24 -27.16
C PHE A 380 4.88 -7.15 -26.21
N HIS A 381 4.64 -8.46 -26.24
CA HIS A 381 5.43 -9.46 -25.54
C HIS A 381 6.49 -10.15 -26.43
N ASP A 382 6.83 -9.56 -27.58
CA ASP A 382 7.80 -10.06 -28.57
C ASP A 382 7.42 -11.40 -29.24
N MET A 383 6.14 -11.82 -29.16
CA MET A 383 5.63 -13.11 -29.65
C MET A 383 4.87 -12.95 -30.97
N VAL A 384 5.58 -12.45 -31.98
CA VAL A 384 5.03 -12.12 -33.30
C VAL A 384 4.39 -13.32 -33.99
N ASP A 385 4.93 -14.52 -33.75
CA ASP A 385 4.42 -15.80 -34.25
C ASP A 385 2.99 -16.11 -33.77
N ARG A 386 2.53 -15.42 -32.71
CA ARG A 386 1.20 -15.56 -32.12
C ARG A 386 0.24 -14.44 -32.51
N CYS A 387 0.68 -13.46 -33.29
CA CYS A 387 -0.16 -12.35 -33.71
C CYS A 387 -1.15 -12.77 -34.80
N ASN A 388 -2.42 -12.40 -34.65
CA ASN A 388 -3.46 -12.51 -35.67
C ASN A 388 -3.87 -11.12 -36.16
N PHE A 389 -3.32 -10.66 -37.28
CA PHE A 389 -3.59 -9.32 -37.84
C PHE A 389 -4.89 -9.29 -38.67
N ASP A 390 -6.00 -9.73 -38.10
CA ASP A 390 -7.31 -9.66 -38.76
C ASP A 390 -7.74 -8.18 -38.90
N PRO A 391 -7.99 -7.70 -40.14
CA PRO A 391 -8.42 -6.31 -40.36
C PRO A 391 -9.74 -5.93 -39.67
N SER A 392 -10.64 -6.90 -39.42
CA SER A 392 -11.95 -6.68 -38.79
C SER A 392 -11.84 -6.26 -37.32
N TYR A 393 -10.72 -6.57 -36.66
CA TYR A 393 -10.49 -6.21 -35.26
C TYR A 393 -10.31 -4.72 -35.03
N TRP A 394 -9.77 -3.99 -36.02
CA TRP A 394 -9.44 -2.57 -35.85
C TRP A 394 -10.65 -1.66 -35.73
N PRO A 395 -11.68 -1.75 -36.59
CA PRO A 395 -12.92 -0.99 -36.42
C PRO A 395 -13.52 -1.16 -35.02
N ALA A 396 -13.69 -2.40 -34.55
CA ALA A 396 -14.20 -2.68 -33.21
C ALA A 396 -13.32 -2.06 -32.11
N TYR A 397 -11.99 -2.04 -32.29
CA TYR A 397 -11.08 -1.41 -31.34
C TYR A 397 -11.25 0.11 -31.27
N CYS A 398 -11.45 0.77 -32.41
CA CYS A 398 -11.79 2.19 -32.48
C CYS A 398 -13.16 2.46 -31.83
N ASP A 399 -14.19 1.71 -32.20
CA ASP A 399 -15.57 1.90 -31.73
C ASP A 399 -15.65 1.78 -30.21
N VAL A 400 -15.02 0.76 -29.62
CA VAL A 400 -15.00 0.61 -28.15
C VAL A 400 -14.23 1.76 -27.50
N ASN A 401 -13.08 2.18 -28.03
CA ASN A 401 -12.35 3.33 -27.48
C ASN A 401 -13.18 4.63 -27.55
N GLN A 402 -13.95 4.83 -28.63
CA GLN A 402 -14.88 5.94 -28.77
C GLN A 402 -15.97 5.88 -27.68
N ARG A 403 -16.56 4.72 -27.42
CA ARG A 403 -17.58 4.56 -26.36
C ARG A 403 -17.02 4.88 -24.97
N PHE A 404 -15.76 4.50 -24.70
CA PHE A 404 -15.07 4.92 -23.48
C PHE A 404 -14.92 6.45 -23.42
N ALA A 405 -14.52 7.08 -24.53
CA ALA A 405 -14.40 8.53 -24.62
C ALA A 405 -15.74 9.26 -24.42
N GLU A 406 -16.84 8.77 -25.01
CA GLU A 406 -18.20 9.29 -24.81
C GLU A 406 -18.63 9.19 -23.34
N ARG A 407 -18.34 8.05 -22.70
CA ARG A 407 -18.64 7.88 -21.27
C ARG A 407 -17.85 8.88 -20.43
N ILE A 408 -16.55 9.04 -20.69
CA ILE A 408 -15.72 10.04 -20.01
C ILE A 408 -16.29 11.45 -20.23
N ALA A 409 -16.60 11.82 -21.47
CA ALA A 409 -17.10 13.14 -21.81
C ALA A 409 -18.41 13.49 -21.08
N THR A 410 -19.29 12.51 -20.90
CA THR A 410 -20.61 12.70 -20.24
C THR A 410 -20.56 12.69 -18.71
N THR A 411 -19.54 12.07 -18.09
CA THR A 411 -19.46 11.95 -16.62
C THR A 411 -18.37 12.81 -15.98
N THR A 412 -17.52 13.44 -16.80
CA THR A 412 -16.40 14.28 -16.36
C THR A 412 -16.48 15.71 -16.86
N SER A 413 -15.84 16.61 -16.13
CA SER A 413 -15.66 18.03 -16.43
C SER A 413 -14.22 18.32 -16.86
N GLU A 414 -13.97 19.50 -17.43
CA GLU A 414 -12.61 19.94 -17.80
C GLU A 414 -11.64 20.06 -16.62
N GLY A 415 -12.18 20.19 -15.39
CA GLY A 415 -11.39 20.22 -14.16
C GLY A 415 -10.92 18.84 -13.70
N ASP A 416 -11.42 17.75 -14.26
CA ASP A 416 -11.04 16.39 -13.88
C ASP A 416 -9.72 15.97 -14.55
N TYR A 417 -8.94 15.16 -13.84
CA TYR A 417 -7.77 14.50 -14.41
C TYR A 417 -8.11 13.04 -14.75
N VAL A 418 -8.06 12.68 -16.02
CA VAL A 418 -8.40 11.36 -16.54
C VAL A 418 -7.12 10.52 -16.65
N TRP A 419 -7.04 9.44 -15.90
CA TRP A 419 -5.92 8.52 -15.91
C TRP A 419 -6.30 7.18 -16.54
N VAL A 420 -6.00 7.05 -17.83
CA VAL A 420 -6.31 5.88 -18.66
C VAL A 420 -5.29 4.76 -18.46
N GLN A 421 -5.77 3.53 -18.39
CA GLN A 421 -4.98 2.36 -18.05
C GLN A 421 -4.95 1.35 -19.22
N ASP A 422 -3.73 1.04 -19.62
CA ASP A 422 -3.34 -0.13 -20.40
C ASP A 422 -3.71 -0.18 -21.90
N TYR A 423 -3.12 -1.17 -22.59
CA TYR A 423 -3.13 -1.33 -24.06
C TYR A 423 -4.52 -1.40 -24.71
N HIS A 424 -5.58 -1.67 -23.94
CA HIS A 424 -6.94 -1.71 -24.49
C HIS A 424 -7.45 -0.31 -24.88
N LEU A 425 -6.96 0.74 -24.22
CA LEU A 425 -7.53 2.08 -24.26
C LEU A 425 -6.56 3.15 -24.82
N MET A 426 -5.72 2.77 -25.78
CA MET A 426 -4.68 3.66 -26.33
C MET A 426 -5.23 4.82 -27.17
N LEU A 427 -6.50 4.77 -27.58
CA LEU A 427 -7.10 5.80 -28.45
C LEU A 427 -7.93 6.85 -27.69
N VAL A 428 -8.24 6.61 -26.42
CA VAL A 428 -9.20 7.42 -25.65
C VAL A 428 -8.93 8.93 -25.70
N ALA A 429 -7.68 9.37 -25.56
CA ALA A 429 -7.37 10.80 -25.61
C ALA A 429 -7.64 11.42 -27.00
N GLN A 430 -7.38 10.67 -28.07
CA GLN A 430 -7.69 11.10 -29.44
C GLN A 430 -9.20 11.19 -29.65
N GLU A 431 -9.95 10.19 -29.18
CA GLU A 431 -11.41 10.16 -29.32
C GLU A 431 -12.07 11.29 -28.52
N LEU A 432 -11.58 11.62 -27.32
CA LEU A 432 -12.05 12.79 -26.56
C LEU A 432 -11.84 14.11 -27.30
N GLU A 433 -10.71 14.28 -28.00
CA GLU A 433 -10.48 15.44 -28.86
C GLU A 433 -11.44 15.47 -30.06
N ALA A 434 -11.67 14.32 -30.70
CA ALA A 434 -12.59 14.21 -31.83
C ALA A 434 -14.04 14.53 -31.44
N LEU A 435 -14.45 14.20 -30.23
CA LEU A 435 -15.75 14.56 -29.66
C LEU A 435 -15.87 16.04 -29.25
N GLY A 436 -14.80 16.84 -29.38
CA GLY A 436 -14.77 18.23 -28.92
C GLY A 436 -14.82 18.38 -27.39
N ALA A 437 -14.45 17.33 -26.65
CA ALA A 437 -14.46 17.29 -25.19
C ALA A 437 -13.07 16.94 -24.63
N PRO A 438 -12.03 17.74 -24.90
CA PRO A 438 -10.69 17.46 -24.42
C PRO A 438 -10.66 17.42 -22.88
N ARG A 439 -9.84 16.51 -22.34
CA ARG A 439 -9.57 16.38 -20.91
C ARG A 439 -8.08 16.31 -20.68
N LYS A 440 -7.62 16.66 -19.48
CA LYS A 440 -6.25 16.37 -19.07
C LYS A 440 -6.12 14.86 -18.89
N CYS A 441 -5.37 14.24 -19.78
CA CYS A 441 -5.29 12.79 -19.88
C CYS A 441 -3.86 12.29 -19.67
N GLY A 442 -3.67 11.45 -18.65
CA GLY A 442 -2.50 10.59 -18.51
C GLY A 442 -2.83 9.17 -18.95
N PHE A 443 -1.82 8.44 -19.44
CA PHE A 443 -1.94 7.02 -19.78
C PHE A 443 -0.78 6.23 -19.20
N PHE A 444 -1.07 5.04 -18.65
CA PHE A 444 -0.05 4.12 -18.15
C PHE A 444 -0.17 2.75 -18.82
N LEU A 445 0.91 2.27 -19.44
CA LEU A 445 0.99 0.95 -20.06
C LEU A 445 1.51 -0.08 -19.06
N HIS A 446 0.70 -1.11 -18.75
CA HIS A 446 1.07 -2.12 -17.75
C HIS A 446 1.89 -3.27 -18.34
N ILE A 447 1.73 -3.52 -19.63
CA ILE A 447 2.51 -4.49 -20.41
C ILE A 447 3.82 -3.86 -20.94
N PRO A 448 4.79 -4.65 -21.44
CA PRO A 448 5.99 -4.09 -22.07
C PRO A 448 5.65 -3.25 -23.31
N PHE A 449 6.57 -2.38 -23.71
CA PHE A 449 6.48 -1.72 -25.02
C PHE A 449 7.56 -2.32 -25.95
N PRO A 450 7.18 -2.83 -27.14
CA PRO A 450 8.10 -3.58 -27.99
C PRO A 450 9.15 -2.68 -28.65
N PRO A 451 10.35 -3.22 -28.97
CA PRO A 451 11.36 -2.48 -29.73
C PRO A 451 10.89 -2.19 -31.16
N LEU A 452 11.56 -1.26 -31.83
CA LEU A 452 11.18 -0.77 -33.17
C LEU A 452 10.91 -1.89 -34.18
N ASP A 453 11.82 -2.86 -34.30
CA ASP A 453 11.71 -3.93 -35.31
C ASP A 453 10.50 -4.85 -35.09
N ILE A 454 10.02 -4.96 -33.85
CA ILE A 454 8.79 -5.68 -33.53
C ILE A 454 7.58 -4.78 -33.77
N PHE A 455 7.62 -3.53 -33.30
CA PHE A 455 6.52 -2.58 -33.45
C PHE A 455 6.18 -2.28 -34.91
N LEU A 456 7.17 -2.28 -35.81
CA LEU A 456 6.99 -2.10 -37.26
C LEU A 456 6.03 -3.11 -37.89
N LYS A 457 5.86 -4.28 -37.28
CA LYS A 457 4.98 -5.35 -37.77
C LYS A 457 3.50 -5.04 -37.55
N LEU A 458 3.16 -4.10 -36.67
CA LEU A 458 1.78 -3.68 -36.44
C LEU A 458 1.26 -2.91 -37.66
N PRO A 459 0.18 -3.37 -38.32
CA PRO A 459 -0.42 -2.65 -39.45
C PRO A 459 -0.85 -1.23 -39.06
N TRP A 460 -1.41 -1.08 -37.85
CA TRP A 460 -1.96 0.18 -37.30
C TRP A 460 -0.96 1.02 -36.48
N ARG A 461 0.36 0.78 -36.66
CA ARG A 461 1.43 1.45 -35.91
C ARG A 461 1.35 2.98 -35.92
N PHE A 462 0.99 3.57 -37.05
CA PHE A 462 0.92 5.03 -37.19
C PHE A 462 -0.27 5.61 -36.42
N GLN A 463 -1.42 4.93 -36.49
CA GLN A 463 -2.64 5.30 -35.78
C GLN A 463 -2.42 5.20 -34.26
N ILE A 464 -1.84 4.11 -33.77
CA ILE A 464 -1.52 3.93 -32.36
C ILE A 464 -0.56 5.02 -31.86
N LEU A 465 0.57 5.26 -32.54
CA LEU A 465 1.50 6.30 -32.12
C LEU A 465 0.90 7.71 -32.19
N SER A 466 0.08 7.99 -33.20
CA SER A 466 -0.63 9.26 -33.33
C SER A 466 -1.58 9.48 -32.15
N ALA A 467 -2.33 8.45 -31.78
CA ALA A 467 -3.30 8.53 -30.69
C ALA A 467 -2.62 8.62 -29.32
N MET A 468 -1.57 7.81 -29.07
CA MET A 468 -0.81 7.87 -27.82
C MET A 468 -0.15 9.24 -27.59
N ARG A 469 0.16 9.98 -28.65
CA ARG A 469 0.69 11.36 -28.55
C ARG A 469 -0.34 12.39 -28.09
N ARG A 470 -1.62 12.04 -27.99
CA ARG A 470 -2.69 12.93 -27.52
C ARG A 470 -2.76 13.00 -26.00
N PHE A 471 -2.13 12.07 -25.28
CA PHE A 471 -1.99 12.14 -23.83
C PHE A 471 -0.95 13.19 -23.41
N GLU A 472 -1.15 13.82 -22.25
CA GLU A 472 -0.20 14.78 -21.65
C GLU A 472 0.98 14.08 -20.98
N LEU A 473 0.74 12.88 -20.43
CA LEU A 473 1.73 12.03 -19.78
C LEU A 473 1.52 10.57 -20.19
N LEU A 474 2.58 9.94 -20.68
CA LEU A 474 2.68 8.48 -20.88
C LEU A 474 3.63 7.88 -19.84
N GLY A 475 3.15 6.89 -19.10
CA GLY A 475 3.94 6.11 -18.16
C GLY A 475 4.14 4.67 -18.64
N PHE A 476 5.34 4.15 -18.39
CA PHE A 476 5.71 2.77 -18.65
C PHE A 476 6.27 2.11 -17.39
N GLN A 477 6.29 0.77 -17.37
CA GLN A 477 6.86 0.01 -16.25
C GLN A 477 8.37 0.21 -16.10
N THR A 478 9.10 0.15 -17.21
CA THR A 478 10.58 0.19 -17.19
C THR A 478 11.15 1.27 -18.09
N VAL A 479 12.42 1.62 -17.81
CA VAL A 479 13.20 2.52 -18.68
C VAL A 479 13.38 1.91 -20.08
N ARG A 480 13.44 0.58 -20.19
CA ARG A 480 13.53 -0.14 -21.48
C ARG A 480 12.30 0.13 -22.33
N ASP A 481 11.11 -0.03 -21.77
CA ASP A 481 9.85 0.20 -22.48
C ASP A 481 9.72 1.67 -22.93
N ARG A 482 10.07 2.61 -22.05
CA ARG A 482 10.13 4.04 -22.38
C ARG A 482 11.08 4.33 -23.55
N ARG A 483 12.28 3.74 -23.53
CA ARG A 483 13.27 3.92 -24.61
C ARG A 483 12.76 3.36 -25.94
N ASN A 484 12.13 2.19 -25.91
CA ASN A 484 11.53 1.57 -27.09
C ASN A 484 10.45 2.49 -27.70
N PHE A 485 9.55 3.03 -26.87
CA PHE A 485 8.52 3.97 -27.32
C PHE A 485 9.11 5.22 -27.98
N ILE A 486 10.13 5.84 -27.35
CA ILE A 486 10.80 7.03 -27.90
C ILE A 486 11.53 6.71 -29.21
N GLN A 487 12.13 5.53 -29.33
CA GLN A 487 12.74 5.08 -30.56
C GLN A 487 11.70 4.91 -31.68
N CYS A 488 10.56 4.27 -31.39
CA CYS A 488 9.45 4.14 -32.32
C CYS A 488 8.92 5.51 -32.77
N LEU A 489 8.74 6.44 -31.83
CA LEU A 489 8.34 7.81 -32.14
C LEU A 489 9.33 8.52 -33.07
N ARG A 490 10.62 8.50 -32.74
CA ARG A 490 11.66 9.16 -33.57
C ARG A 490 11.75 8.57 -34.98
N ALA A 491 11.54 7.26 -35.11
CA ALA A 491 11.62 6.58 -36.39
C ALA A 491 10.37 6.80 -37.26
N LEU A 492 9.18 6.82 -36.66
CA LEU A 492 7.90 6.77 -37.39
C LEU A 492 7.15 8.10 -37.42
N VAL A 493 7.51 9.06 -36.56
CA VAL A 493 6.84 10.36 -36.47
C VAL A 493 7.82 11.47 -36.86
N PRO A 494 7.57 12.19 -37.97
CA PRO A 494 8.45 13.27 -38.40
C PRO A 494 8.58 14.40 -37.37
N SER A 495 9.76 15.01 -37.29
CA SER A 495 10.01 16.29 -36.59
C SER A 495 9.74 16.30 -35.08
N VAL A 496 9.93 15.18 -34.39
CA VAL A 496 9.84 15.08 -32.93
C VAL A 496 11.18 15.45 -32.28
N LYS A 497 11.17 16.38 -31.32
CA LYS A 497 12.32 16.69 -30.46
C LYS A 497 12.11 16.06 -29.08
N VAL A 498 13.18 15.56 -28.48
CA VAL A 498 13.14 14.94 -27.15
C VAL A 498 14.15 15.62 -26.24
N ALA A 499 13.69 16.11 -25.09
CA ALA A 499 14.48 16.75 -24.04
C ALA A 499 14.42 15.95 -22.73
N GLY A 500 15.45 16.06 -21.88
CA GLY A 500 15.52 15.42 -20.56
C GLY A 500 16.57 14.32 -20.38
N GLY A 501 17.29 13.90 -21.43
CA GLY A 501 18.47 13.02 -21.27
C GLY A 501 18.19 11.70 -20.54
N SER A 502 18.91 11.39 -19.46
CA SER A 502 18.74 10.17 -18.65
C SER A 502 17.67 10.25 -17.55
N LYS A 503 16.97 11.39 -17.41
CA LYS A 503 15.95 11.62 -16.37
C LYS A 503 14.82 10.59 -16.43
N GLN A 504 14.10 10.40 -15.32
CA GLN A 504 12.96 9.49 -15.23
C GLN A 504 11.82 9.87 -16.18
N VAL A 505 11.60 11.17 -16.36
CA VAL A 505 10.61 11.76 -17.28
C VAL A 505 11.35 12.55 -18.36
N GLN A 506 10.90 12.40 -19.60
CA GLN A 506 11.40 13.12 -20.76
C GLN A 506 10.25 13.88 -21.43
N THR A 507 10.55 15.04 -22.00
CA THR A 507 9.58 15.82 -22.77
C THR A 507 9.79 15.58 -24.26
N VAL A 508 8.70 15.28 -24.94
CA VAL A 508 8.65 15.05 -26.38
C VAL A 508 7.83 16.17 -27.00
N THR A 509 8.48 17.02 -27.80
CA THR A 509 7.84 18.16 -28.46
C THR A 509 7.61 17.87 -29.93
N ALA A 510 6.37 17.97 -30.37
CA ALA A 510 5.99 17.84 -31.77
C ALA A 510 6.16 19.15 -32.55
N ARG A 511 6.07 19.09 -33.88
CA ARG A 511 6.25 20.25 -34.76
C ARG A 511 5.21 21.35 -34.56
N ASP A 512 4.00 20.98 -34.15
CA ASP A 512 2.90 21.88 -33.82
C ASP A 512 3.04 22.54 -32.43
N GLY A 513 4.15 22.27 -31.73
CA GLY A 513 4.41 22.80 -30.38
C GLY A 513 3.79 21.98 -29.27
N ARG A 514 3.06 20.90 -29.58
CA ARG A 514 2.45 20.04 -28.57
C ARG A 514 3.52 19.28 -27.79
N GLU A 515 3.41 19.30 -26.47
CA GLU A 515 4.31 18.58 -25.57
C GLU A 515 3.65 17.33 -25.01
N LEU A 516 4.42 16.25 -24.99
CA LEU A 516 4.08 14.97 -24.41
C LEU A 516 5.16 14.63 -23.38
N ARG A 517 4.78 14.37 -22.13
CA ARG A 517 5.70 13.83 -21.11
C ARG A 517 5.72 12.31 -21.18
N VAL A 518 6.90 11.71 -21.05
CA VAL A 518 7.09 10.26 -21.13
C VAL A 518 7.99 9.78 -20.00
N GLY A 519 7.47 8.91 -19.12
CA GLY A 519 8.18 8.48 -17.91
C GLY A 519 8.16 6.97 -17.67
N ALA A 520 9.06 6.52 -16.79
CA ALA A 520 9.07 5.14 -16.27
C ALA A 520 8.70 5.13 -14.77
N PHE A 521 7.62 4.45 -14.44
CA PHE A 521 7.07 4.36 -13.08
C PHE A 521 6.77 2.87 -12.79
N PRO A 522 7.73 2.11 -12.23
CA PRO A 522 7.54 0.69 -11.98
C PRO A 522 6.46 0.49 -10.91
N ILE A 523 5.37 -0.20 -11.27
CA ILE A 523 4.25 -0.44 -10.35
C ILE A 523 4.67 -1.34 -9.18
N GLY A 524 4.24 -0.99 -7.96
CA GLY A 524 4.45 -1.77 -6.75
C GLY A 524 3.21 -2.54 -6.30
N ILE A 525 3.30 -3.15 -5.13
CA ILE A 525 2.15 -3.72 -4.40
C ILE A 525 1.88 -2.93 -3.12
N ASP A 526 0.72 -3.15 -2.50
CA ASP A 526 0.51 -2.75 -1.12
C ASP A 526 1.28 -3.69 -0.19
N TYR A 527 2.58 -3.44 -0.05
CA TYR A 527 3.48 -4.26 0.76
C TYR A 527 2.96 -4.49 2.17
N ARG A 528 2.41 -3.45 2.82
CA ARG A 528 1.96 -3.53 4.20
C ARG A 528 0.72 -4.40 4.32
N SER A 529 -0.22 -4.32 3.38
CA SER A 529 -1.37 -5.22 3.35
C SER A 529 -0.94 -6.68 3.15
N PHE A 530 -0.05 -6.97 2.19
CA PHE A 530 0.42 -8.35 1.96
C PHE A 530 1.22 -8.91 3.16
N ALA A 531 2.12 -8.12 3.74
CA ALA A 531 2.91 -8.54 4.89
C ALA A 531 2.05 -8.70 6.17
N GLY A 532 1.09 -7.80 6.38
CA GLY A 532 0.15 -7.86 7.49
C GLY A 532 -0.78 -9.07 7.42
N ASP A 533 -1.38 -9.32 6.25
CA ASP A 533 -2.24 -10.48 6.06
C ASP A 533 -1.44 -11.79 6.15
N ALA A 534 -0.21 -11.82 5.63
CA ALA A 534 0.65 -12.99 5.76
C ALA A 534 0.99 -13.31 7.23
N ALA A 535 0.94 -12.31 8.12
CA ALA A 535 1.16 -12.45 9.55
C ALA A 535 -0.09 -12.89 10.33
N SER A 536 -1.25 -13.00 9.67
CA SER A 536 -2.50 -13.41 10.31
C SER A 536 -2.42 -14.86 10.84
N GLU A 537 -3.24 -15.17 11.84
CA GLU A 537 -3.29 -16.50 12.42
C GLU A 537 -3.77 -17.53 11.39
N GLU A 538 -4.76 -17.18 10.57
CA GLU A 538 -5.31 -18.06 9.53
C GLU A 538 -4.25 -18.43 8.48
N VAL A 539 -3.44 -17.46 8.05
CA VAL A 539 -2.32 -17.72 7.12
C VAL A 539 -1.21 -18.52 7.79
N ALA A 540 -0.91 -18.25 9.07
CA ALA A 540 0.07 -19.03 9.83
C ALA A 540 -0.35 -20.50 9.94
N GLN A 541 -1.61 -20.76 10.26
CA GLN A 541 -2.18 -22.11 10.33
C GLN A 541 -2.20 -22.79 8.96
N GLY A 542 -2.59 -22.06 7.91
CA GLY A 542 -2.56 -22.55 6.53
C GLY A 542 -1.15 -22.93 6.07
N ALA A 543 -0.16 -22.09 6.37
CA ALA A 543 1.24 -22.37 6.06
C ALA A 543 1.77 -23.59 6.83
N TRP A 544 1.46 -23.70 8.12
CA TRP A 544 1.79 -24.88 8.92
C TRP A 544 1.18 -26.15 8.34
N TYR A 545 -0.10 -26.11 7.94
CA TYR A 545 -0.78 -27.26 7.33
C TYR A 545 -0.12 -27.71 6.02
N ILE A 546 0.27 -26.77 5.15
CA ILE A 546 0.97 -27.09 3.90
C ILE A 546 2.32 -27.75 4.22
N HIS A 547 3.07 -27.20 5.17
CA HIS A 547 4.38 -27.73 5.57
C HIS A 547 4.27 -29.15 6.17
N GLU A 548 3.30 -29.40 7.04
CA GLU A 548 3.05 -30.72 7.65
C GLU A 548 2.68 -31.79 6.63
N LYS A 549 2.07 -31.41 5.49
CA LYS A 549 1.73 -32.34 4.40
C LYS A 549 2.93 -32.72 3.54
N LEU A 550 4.01 -31.94 3.59
CA LEU A 550 5.25 -32.14 2.84
C LEU A 550 6.45 -32.14 3.78
N PRO A 551 6.47 -32.99 4.83
CA PRO A 551 7.49 -32.93 5.85
C PRO A 551 8.84 -33.27 5.24
N ARG A 552 9.87 -32.48 5.60
CA ARG A 552 11.26 -32.63 5.13
C ARG A 552 11.48 -32.32 3.63
N GLN A 553 10.54 -31.67 2.97
CA GLN A 553 10.69 -31.21 1.58
C GLN A 553 10.75 -29.69 1.53
N GLN A 554 11.62 -29.14 0.68
CA GLN A 554 11.54 -27.73 0.29
C GLN A 554 10.47 -27.56 -0.79
N LEU A 555 9.71 -26.48 -0.71
CA LEU A 555 8.64 -26.14 -1.63
C LEU A 555 9.12 -25.11 -2.63
N ILE A 556 9.04 -25.46 -3.91
CA ILE A 556 9.15 -24.50 -5.01
C ILE A 556 7.73 -24.06 -5.40
N LEU A 557 7.52 -22.76 -5.57
CA LEU A 557 6.23 -22.20 -5.93
C LEU A 557 6.29 -21.42 -7.24
N GLY A 558 5.37 -21.74 -8.14
CA GLY A 558 5.05 -20.95 -9.33
C GLY A 558 3.59 -20.52 -9.28
N VAL A 559 3.31 -19.23 -9.42
CA VAL A 559 1.93 -18.70 -9.46
C VAL A 559 1.79 -17.81 -10.67
N ASP A 560 0.94 -18.21 -11.62
CA ASP A 560 0.72 -17.46 -12.84
C ASP A 560 -0.72 -17.59 -13.33
N ARG A 561 -1.14 -16.65 -14.17
CA ARG A 561 -2.32 -16.86 -15.02
C ARG A 561 -1.94 -17.84 -16.14
N LEU A 562 -2.92 -18.58 -16.66
CA LEU A 562 -2.75 -19.30 -17.91
C LEU A 562 -2.43 -18.28 -19.01
N ASP A 563 -1.16 -18.13 -19.36
CA ASP A 563 -0.69 -17.17 -20.37
C ASP A 563 0.69 -17.58 -20.89
N TYR A 564 0.88 -17.53 -22.20
CA TYR A 564 2.11 -17.97 -22.85
C TYR A 564 3.32 -17.10 -22.52
N SER A 565 3.11 -15.85 -22.07
CA SER A 565 4.18 -14.96 -21.61
C SER A 565 4.88 -15.47 -20.34
N LYS A 566 4.23 -16.35 -19.57
CA LYS A 566 4.68 -16.78 -18.24
C LYS A 566 5.72 -17.90 -18.25
N GLY A 567 6.00 -18.46 -19.43
CA GLY A 567 7.05 -19.46 -19.60
C GLY A 567 6.86 -20.73 -18.77
N ILE A 568 5.60 -21.10 -18.46
CA ILE A 568 5.29 -22.28 -17.64
C ILE A 568 5.86 -23.57 -18.28
N PRO A 569 5.77 -23.79 -19.61
CA PRO A 569 6.42 -24.95 -20.23
C PRO A 569 7.94 -24.97 -20.03
N GLN A 570 8.63 -23.84 -20.17
CA GLN A 570 10.07 -23.71 -19.96
C GLN A 570 10.43 -24.00 -18.50
N ARG A 571 9.63 -23.48 -17.57
CA ARG A 571 9.78 -23.73 -16.13
C ARG A 571 9.68 -25.20 -15.77
N LEU A 572 8.67 -25.89 -16.31
CA LEU A 572 8.47 -27.32 -16.10
C LEU A 572 9.64 -28.14 -16.66
N ARG A 573 10.12 -27.80 -17.86
CA ARG A 573 11.31 -28.43 -18.46
C ARG A 573 12.58 -28.18 -17.65
N ALA A 574 12.76 -26.98 -17.12
CA ALA A 574 13.90 -26.66 -16.25
C ALA A 574 13.84 -27.42 -14.92
N PHE A 575 12.66 -27.56 -14.31
CA PHE A 575 12.49 -28.38 -13.12
C PHE A 575 12.78 -29.86 -13.40
N ALA A 576 12.29 -30.41 -14.51
CA ALA A 576 12.64 -31.77 -14.94
C ALA A 576 14.15 -31.93 -15.11
N THR A 577 14.80 -30.99 -15.81
CA THR A 577 16.25 -30.97 -16.02
C THR A 577 17.03 -30.89 -14.70
N ALA A 578 16.54 -30.11 -13.73
CA ALA A 578 17.12 -30.05 -12.39
C ALA A 578 17.06 -31.41 -11.69
N LEU A 579 15.91 -32.10 -11.72
CA LEU A 579 15.76 -33.45 -11.15
C LEU A 579 16.67 -34.48 -11.86
N GLU A 580 16.93 -34.31 -13.15
CA GLU A 580 17.82 -35.18 -13.92
C GLU A 580 19.28 -35.01 -13.52
N ARG A 581 19.74 -33.75 -13.52
CA ARG A 581 21.14 -33.37 -13.27
C ARG A 581 21.52 -33.47 -11.80
N HIS A 582 20.57 -33.25 -10.89
CA HIS A 582 20.77 -33.20 -9.45
C HIS A 582 19.83 -34.20 -8.74
N PRO A 583 20.22 -35.49 -8.67
CA PRO A 583 19.38 -36.54 -8.08
C PRO A 583 19.06 -36.33 -6.59
N ASP A 584 19.84 -35.52 -5.88
CA ASP A 584 19.62 -35.10 -4.49
C ASP A 584 18.38 -34.21 -4.32
N LEU A 585 17.86 -33.61 -5.39
CA LEU A 585 16.56 -32.93 -5.35
C LEU A 585 15.38 -33.92 -5.24
N ARG A 586 15.56 -35.17 -5.69
CA ARG A 586 14.46 -36.14 -5.78
C ARG A 586 14.02 -36.58 -4.38
N GLY A 587 12.74 -36.45 -4.08
CA GLY A 587 12.17 -36.73 -2.75
C GLY A 587 12.39 -35.62 -1.71
N ASN A 588 13.26 -34.64 -2.00
CA ASN A 588 13.59 -33.53 -1.08
C ASN A 588 12.97 -32.20 -1.50
N VAL A 589 12.42 -32.11 -2.71
CA VAL A 589 11.82 -30.89 -3.24
C VAL A 589 10.51 -31.21 -3.94
N THR A 590 9.49 -30.38 -3.75
CA THR A 590 8.20 -30.49 -4.45
C THR A 590 7.86 -29.16 -5.10
N PHE A 591 7.45 -29.21 -6.36
CA PHE A 591 7.08 -28.03 -7.13
C PHE A 591 5.56 -27.87 -7.18
N VAL A 592 5.05 -26.79 -6.58
CA VAL A 592 3.64 -26.39 -6.70
C VAL A 592 3.50 -25.35 -7.80
N GLN A 593 2.75 -25.69 -8.84
CA GLN A 593 2.41 -24.77 -9.92
C GLN A 593 0.91 -24.45 -9.86
N VAL A 594 0.61 -23.23 -9.44
CA VAL A 594 -0.73 -22.64 -9.47
C VAL A 594 -0.94 -21.93 -10.80
N VAL A 595 -1.98 -22.30 -11.53
CA VAL A 595 -2.37 -21.68 -12.80
C VAL A 595 -3.80 -21.18 -12.70
N VAL A 596 -3.96 -19.86 -12.71
CA VAL A 596 -5.27 -19.20 -12.67
C VAL A 596 -5.88 -19.20 -14.08
N PRO A 597 -7.10 -19.73 -14.28
CA PRO A 597 -7.76 -19.74 -15.59
C PRO A 597 -7.88 -18.34 -16.19
N SER A 598 -7.60 -18.20 -17.49
CA SER A 598 -7.67 -16.92 -18.20
C SER A 598 -7.86 -17.16 -19.69
N ARG A 599 -8.82 -16.45 -20.31
CA ARG A 599 -9.02 -16.40 -21.77
C ARG A 599 -9.15 -17.78 -22.43
N GLU A 600 -9.88 -18.70 -21.79
CA GLU A 600 -9.98 -20.11 -22.21
C GLU A 600 -10.64 -20.31 -23.58
N ASP A 601 -11.38 -19.31 -24.05
CA ASP A 601 -12.02 -19.30 -25.37
C ASP A 601 -11.01 -19.09 -26.51
N VAL A 602 -9.86 -18.47 -26.22
CA VAL A 602 -8.83 -18.19 -27.22
C VAL A 602 -8.04 -19.48 -27.54
N PRO A 603 -7.94 -19.91 -28.82
CA PRO A 603 -7.32 -21.17 -29.20
C PRO A 603 -5.89 -21.37 -28.67
N ALA A 604 -5.08 -20.30 -28.67
CA ALA A 604 -3.70 -20.34 -28.18
C ALA A 604 -3.59 -20.67 -26.68
N TYR A 605 -4.56 -20.23 -25.87
CA TYR A 605 -4.59 -20.48 -24.42
C TYR A 605 -5.04 -21.92 -24.12
N ARG A 606 -6.02 -22.44 -24.88
CA ARG A 606 -6.42 -23.86 -24.80
C ARG A 606 -5.28 -24.80 -25.16
N ALA A 607 -4.53 -24.50 -26.22
CA ALA A 607 -3.36 -25.26 -26.61
C ALA A 607 -2.27 -25.25 -25.52
N LEU A 608 -2.00 -24.07 -24.93
CA LEU A 608 -1.04 -23.93 -23.83
C LEU A 608 -1.44 -24.76 -22.61
N LYS A 609 -2.73 -24.77 -22.23
CA LYS A 609 -3.23 -25.60 -21.12
C LYS A 609 -2.93 -27.08 -21.37
N GLY A 610 -3.23 -27.57 -22.58
CA GLY A 610 -2.93 -28.95 -22.97
C GLY A 610 -1.45 -29.28 -22.92
N GLU A 611 -0.57 -28.36 -23.34
CA GLU A 611 0.89 -28.53 -23.23
C GLU A 611 1.35 -28.62 -21.77
N ILE A 612 0.85 -27.74 -20.89
CA ILE A 612 1.18 -27.72 -19.47
C ILE A 612 0.75 -29.03 -18.81
N GLU A 613 -0.50 -29.46 -18.99
CA GLU A 613 -1.03 -30.68 -18.38
C GLU A 613 -0.28 -31.93 -18.85
N ARG A 614 0.07 -31.98 -20.14
CA ARG A 614 0.90 -33.05 -20.70
C ARG A 614 2.29 -33.09 -20.07
N LEU A 615 2.96 -31.93 -19.94
CA LEU A 615 4.29 -31.85 -19.32
C LEU A 615 4.25 -32.25 -17.84
N VAL A 616 3.24 -31.79 -17.09
CA VAL A 616 3.06 -32.20 -15.68
C VAL A 616 2.90 -33.71 -15.58
N GLY A 617 2.06 -34.32 -16.43
CA GLY A 617 1.86 -35.77 -16.46
C GLY A 617 3.11 -36.56 -16.83
N GLU A 618 3.87 -36.08 -17.82
CA GLU A 618 5.14 -36.67 -18.25
C GLU A 618 6.19 -36.65 -17.13
N ILE A 619 6.38 -35.50 -16.47
CA ILE A 619 7.38 -35.34 -15.40
C ILE A 619 6.98 -36.17 -14.17
N ASN A 620 5.72 -36.08 -13.74
CA ASN A 620 5.25 -36.88 -12.61
C ASN A 620 5.34 -38.39 -12.91
N GLY A 621 4.96 -38.82 -14.12
CA GLY A 621 5.08 -40.23 -14.51
C GLY A 621 6.51 -40.76 -14.50
N ARG A 622 7.50 -39.89 -14.74
CA ARG A 622 8.93 -40.26 -14.75
C ARG A 622 9.57 -40.32 -13.35
N PHE A 623 9.23 -39.39 -12.46
CA PHE A 623 9.97 -39.22 -11.19
C PHE A 623 9.19 -39.58 -9.92
N THR A 624 7.88 -39.80 -9.99
CA THR A 624 7.07 -40.17 -8.81
C THR A 624 7.57 -41.47 -8.19
N VAL A 625 7.70 -41.49 -6.86
CA VAL A 625 7.92 -42.70 -6.06
C VAL A 625 6.90 -42.75 -4.94
N SER A 626 6.85 -43.88 -4.20
CA SER A 626 5.92 -44.01 -3.07
C SER A 626 6.12 -42.87 -2.06
N GLY A 627 5.06 -42.10 -1.81
CA GLY A 627 5.07 -40.98 -0.85
C GLY A 627 5.59 -39.64 -1.39
N TRP A 628 6.00 -39.53 -2.65
CA TRP A 628 6.48 -38.27 -3.23
C TRP A 628 5.99 -38.05 -4.67
N THR A 629 5.29 -36.94 -4.89
CA THR A 629 4.89 -36.45 -6.20
C THR A 629 5.68 -35.19 -6.53
N PRO A 630 6.50 -35.18 -7.61
CA PRO A 630 7.38 -34.05 -7.92
C PRO A 630 6.64 -32.72 -8.17
N ILE A 631 5.48 -32.77 -8.85
CA ILE A 631 4.72 -31.57 -9.23
C ILE A 631 3.27 -31.66 -8.75
N HIS A 632 2.86 -30.67 -7.97
CA HIS A 632 1.47 -30.43 -7.61
C HIS A 632 0.92 -29.30 -8.49
N TYR A 633 0.06 -29.67 -9.46
CA TYR A 633 -0.56 -28.73 -10.39
C TYR A 633 -1.97 -28.34 -9.92
N ILE A 634 -2.22 -27.03 -9.79
CA ILE A 634 -3.49 -26.47 -9.32
C ILE A 634 -4.05 -25.55 -10.40
N PHE A 635 -5.11 -25.97 -11.09
CA PHE A 635 -5.81 -25.16 -12.11
C PHE A 635 -7.10 -24.54 -11.55
N ARG A 636 -6.96 -23.51 -10.72
CA ARG A 636 -8.07 -22.71 -10.19
C ARG A 636 -7.54 -21.40 -9.60
N SER A 637 -8.44 -20.46 -9.36
CA SER A 637 -8.15 -19.32 -8.49
C SER A 637 -8.02 -19.80 -7.04
N LEU A 638 -6.97 -19.34 -6.35
CA LEU A 638 -6.84 -19.45 -4.90
C LEU A 638 -7.49 -18.22 -4.27
N ASP A 639 -8.11 -18.39 -3.11
CA ASP A 639 -8.47 -17.23 -2.30
C ASP A 639 -7.23 -16.57 -1.70
N ARG A 640 -7.42 -15.41 -1.06
CA ARG A 640 -6.30 -14.62 -0.53
C ARG A 640 -5.55 -15.39 0.55
N THR A 641 -6.25 -16.02 1.49
CA THR A 641 -5.63 -16.77 2.60
C THR A 641 -4.84 -17.97 2.08
N GLU A 642 -5.41 -18.75 1.14
CA GLU A 642 -4.73 -19.87 0.49
C GLU A 642 -3.45 -19.41 -0.23
N LEU A 643 -3.55 -18.35 -1.04
CA LEU A 643 -2.40 -17.83 -1.79
C LEU A 643 -1.27 -17.37 -0.86
N LEU A 644 -1.61 -16.60 0.18
CA LEU A 644 -0.63 -16.11 1.16
C LEU A 644 0.00 -17.26 1.95
N SER A 645 -0.77 -18.32 2.23
CA SER A 645 -0.25 -19.55 2.88
C SER A 645 0.82 -20.21 2.01
N TYR A 646 0.60 -20.32 0.69
CA TYR A 646 1.63 -20.81 -0.23
C TYR A 646 2.85 -19.90 -0.30
N TYR A 647 2.67 -18.57 -0.40
CA TYR A 647 3.80 -17.63 -0.42
C TYR A 647 4.66 -17.73 0.83
N ARG A 648 4.03 -17.82 2.01
CA ARG A 648 4.73 -17.91 3.29
C ARG A 648 5.42 -19.26 3.47
N THR A 649 4.86 -20.35 2.95
CA THR A 649 5.44 -21.69 3.06
C THR A 649 6.61 -21.91 2.09
N ALA A 650 6.57 -21.30 0.90
CA ALA A 650 7.53 -21.60 -0.16
C ALA A 650 8.95 -21.11 0.13
N GLU A 651 9.91 -22.02 0.23
CA GLU A 651 11.34 -21.68 0.33
C GLU A 651 11.90 -21.12 -0.98
N ILE A 652 11.28 -21.43 -2.12
CA ILE A 652 11.74 -20.95 -3.43
C ILE A 652 10.54 -20.48 -4.26
N ALA A 653 10.56 -19.23 -4.73
CA ALA A 653 9.66 -18.77 -5.78
C ALA A 653 10.36 -18.84 -7.14
N LEU A 654 9.74 -19.55 -8.09
CA LEU A 654 10.27 -19.74 -9.44
C LEU A 654 9.46 -18.93 -10.44
N ILE A 655 9.86 -17.68 -10.65
CA ILE A 655 9.12 -16.70 -11.46
C ILE A 655 9.86 -16.45 -12.78
N THR A 656 9.53 -17.25 -13.79
CA THR A 656 10.31 -17.34 -15.04
C THR A 656 9.55 -16.92 -16.31
N PRO A 657 8.87 -15.75 -16.36
CA PRO A 657 8.20 -15.32 -17.57
C PRO A 657 9.19 -15.07 -18.72
N LEU A 658 8.79 -15.42 -19.95
CA LEU A 658 9.53 -15.12 -21.18
C LEU A 658 9.57 -13.61 -21.45
N LYS A 659 8.49 -12.91 -21.08
CA LYS A 659 8.41 -11.44 -21.10
C LYS A 659 7.30 -11.00 -20.15
N ASP A 660 7.55 -10.01 -19.31
CA ASP A 660 6.52 -9.47 -18.41
C ASP A 660 6.75 -7.97 -18.18
N GLY A 661 5.68 -7.18 -18.19
CA GLY A 661 5.75 -5.74 -17.95
C GLY A 661 6.31 -5.42 -16.57
N MET A 662 5.95 -6.19 -15.54
CA MET A 662 6.49 -6.06 -14.19
C MET A 662 6.62 -7.41 -13.48
N ASN A 663 5.54 -8.17 -13.39
CA ASN A 663 5.37 -9.33 -12.49
C ASN A 663 5.22 -8.94 -11.00
N LEU A 664 3.98 -8.86 -10.53
CA LEU A 664 3.67 -8.54 -9.12
C LEU A 664 3.80 -9.74 -8.19
N VAL A 665 3.61 -10.96 -8.69
CA VAL A 665 3.79 -12.22 -7.91
C VAL A 665 5.18 -12.27 -7.26
N ALA A 666 6.22 -11.86 -7.99
CA ALA A 666 7.57 -11.76 -7.42
C ALA A 666 7.65 -10.83 -6.20
N LYS A 667 6.92 -9.70 -6.23
CA LYS A 667 6.88 -8.73 -5.14
C LYS A 667 6.00 -9.20 -3.98
N GLU A 668 4.88 -9.83 -4.29
CA GLU A 668 3.96 -10.43 -3.32
C GLU A 668 4.67 -11.50 -2.50
N TYR A 669 5.36 -12.43 -3.17
CA TYR A 669 6.18 -13.44 -2.52
C TYR A 669 7.20 -12.83 -1.55
N CYS A 670 7.94 -11.81 -1.98
CA CYS A 670 8.91 -11.14 -1.12
C CYS A 670 8.23 -10.50 0.11
N ALA A 671 7.08 -9.86 -0.07
CA ALA A 671 6.33 -9.24 1.03
C ALA A 671 5.79 -10.26 2.04
N CYS A 672 5.46 -11.47 1.59
CA CYS A 672 4.90 -12.54 2.43
C CYS A 672 5.94 -13.45 3.07
N SER A 673 7.21 -13.40 2.67
CA SER A 673 8.30 -14.17 3.30
C SER A 673 8.75 -13.49 4.60
N LEU A 674 7.97 -13.68 5.67
CA LEU A 674 8.16 -13.04 6.98
C LEU A 674 9.37 -13.59 7.74
N GLU A 675 9.64 -14.88 7.56
CA GLU A 675 10.75 -15.62 8.17
C GLU A 675 12.09 -15.35 7.44
N GLU A 676 12.04 -14.62 6.32
CA GLU A 676 13.19 -14.21 5.51
C GLU A 676 14.06 -15.40 5.05
N ASN A 677 13.46 -16.57 4.89
CA ASN A 677 14.14 -17.82 4.52
C ASN A 677 13.93 -18.22 3.05
N GLY A 678 13.12 -17.46 2.31
CA GLY A 678 12.81 -17.71 0.91
C GLY A 678 13.87 -17.23 -0.08
N VAL A 679 13.88 -17.83 -1.27
CA VAL A 679 14.74 -17.44 -2.40
C VAL A 679 13.86 -17.13 -3.61
N LEU A 680 14.05 -15.96 -4.20
CA LEU A 680 13.39 -15.59 -5.45
C LEU A 680 14.32 -15.92 -6.64
N ILE A 681 13.88 -16.84 -7.50
CA ILE A 681 14.43 -17.04 -8.85
C ILE A 681 13.57 -16.24 -9.82
N LEU A 682 14.16 -15.30 -10.54
CA LEU A 682 13.44 -14.31 -11.34
C LEU A 682 13.98 -14.20 -12.77
N SER A 683 13.10 -14.25 -13.75
CA SER A 683 13.46 -13.97 -15.15
C SER A 683 14.02 -12.56 -15.33
N GLU A 684 15.14 -12.43 -16.05
CA GLU A 684 15.67 -11.14 -16.49
C GLU A 684 14.74 -10.37 -17.45
N PHE A 685 13.72 -11.04 -18.01
CA PHE A 685 12.73 -10.45 -18.89
C PHE A 685 11.47 -9.94 -18.17
N ALA A 686 11.37 -10.12 -16.85
CA ALA A 686 10.35 -9.49 -16.02
C ALA A 686 10.75 -8.05 -15.64
N GLY A 687 9.82 -7.09 -15.72
CA GLY A 687 10.10 -5.72 -15.29
C GLY A 687 10.57 -5.59 -13.83
N ALA A 688 10.15 -6.49 -12.95
CA ALA A 688 10.59 -6.56 -11.56
C ALA A 688 12.10 -6.81 -11.42
N ALA A 689 12.75 -7.44 -12.41
CA ALA A 689 14.19 -7.66 -12.40
C ALA A 689 14.97 -6.33 -12.35
N ALA A 690 14.45 -5.26 -12.97
CA ALA A 690 15.08 -3.94 -12.89
C ALA A 690 15.24 -3.45 -11.44
N GLN A 691 14.30 -3.80 -10.55
CA GLN A 691 14.34 -3.43 -9.14
C GLN A 691 14.97 -4.52 -8.26
N LEU A 692 14.76 -5.79 -8.57
CA LEU A 692 15.13 -6.93 -7.71
C LEU A 692 16.43 -7.64 -8.14
N HIS A 693 17.15 -7.16 -9.16
CA HIS A 693 18.38 -7.81 -9.67
C HIS A 693 19.44 -8.09 -8.60
N ASN A 694 19.58 -7.25 -7.58
CA ASN A 694 20.53 -7.45 -6.49
C ASN A 694 19.96 -8.30 -5.33
N ALA A 695 18.72 -8.77 -5.41
CA ALA A 695 18.01 -9.45 -4.34
C ALA A 695 17.35 -10.78 -4.80
N ALA A 696 17.62 -11.22 -6.03
CA ALA A 696 17.07 -12.43 -6.63
C ALA A 696 18.15 -13.17 -7.44
N LEU A 697 17.95 -14.47 -7.65
CA LEU A 697 18.71 -15.25 -8.63
C LEU A 697 18.12 -14.98 -10.01
N LEU A 698 18.78 -14.11 -10.78
CA LEU A 698 18.35 -13.81 -12.14
C LEU A 698 18.66 -14.96 -13.10
N VAL A 699 17.68 -15.31 -13.93
CA VAL A 699 17.79 -16.37 -14.92
C VAL A 699 17.30 -15.92 -16.28
N ASN A 700 17.89 -16.48 -17.32
CA ASN A 700 17.34 -16.45 -18.66
C ASN A 700 16.42 -17.68 -18.83
N PRO A 701 15.09 -17.53 -18.94
CA PRO A 701 14.16 -18.66 -19.06
C PRO A 701 14.30 -19.46 -20.37
N TYR A 702 15.05 -18.98 -21.36
CA TYR A 702 15.40 -19.74 -22.56
C TYR A 702 16.59 -20.69 -22.32
N ASP A 703 17.40 -20.43 -21.30
CA ASP A 703 18.47 -21.30 -20.83
C ASP A 703 17.94 -22.27 -19.78
N ILE A 704 17.35 -23.38 -20.26
CA ILE A 704 16.75 -24.42 -19.41
C ILE A 704 17.76 -24.97 -18.40
N ASP A 705 19.01 -25.14 -18.83
CA ASP A 705 20.10 -25.61 -17.99
C ASP A 705 20.48 -24.59 -16.91
N GLY A 706 20.59 -23.31 -17.27
CA GLY A 706 20.84 -22.23 -16.32
C GLY A 706 19.72 -22.07 -15.28
N VAL A 707 18.45 -22.25 -15.67
CA VAL A 707 17.33 -22.27 -14.72
C VAL A 707 17.41 -23.50 -13.80
N ALA A 708 17.77 -24.67 -14.34
CA ALA A 708 17.97 -25.88 -13.54
C ALA A 708 19.09 -25.71 -12.50
N ASP A 709 20.22 -25.12 -12.91
CA ASP A 709 21.34 -24.80 -12.01
C ASP A 709 20.94 -23.75 -10.95
N ALA A 710 20.09 -22.77 -11.30
CA ALA A 710 19.57 -21.81 -10.34
C ALA A 710 18.62 -22.45 -9.31
N ILE A 711 17.79 -23.43 -9.72
CA ILE A 711 16.96 -24.23 -8.80
C ILE A 711 17.87 -24.97 -7.81
N TYR A 712 18.93 -25.61 -8.32
CA TYR A 712 19.88 -26.33 -7.48
C TYR A 712 20.62 -25.41 -6.50
N ARG A 713 21.06 -24.25 -6.99
CA ARG A 713 21.69 -23.22 -6.15
C ARG A 713 20.73 -22.73 -5.05
N ALA A 714 19.47 -22.45 -5.38
CA ALA A 714 18.49 -22.01 -4.40
C ALA A 714 18.26 -23.09 -3.33
N TYR A 715 18.15 -24.36 -3.72
CA TYR A 715 18.00 -25.50 -2.82
C TYR A 715 19.17 -25.66 -1.85
N THR A 716 20.40 -25.50 -2.33
CA THR A 716 21.64 -25.63 -1.54
C THR A 716 22.10 -24.34 -0.86
N MET A 717 21.39 -23.21 -1.07
CA MET A 717 21.79 -21.90 -0.57
C MET A 717 21.81 -21.85 0.96
N GLU A 718 22.90 -21.35 1.52
CA GLU A 718 23.09 -21.21 2.96
C GLU A 718 22.05 -20.25 3.59
N PRO A 719 21.51 -20.54 4.79
CA PRO A 719 20.46 -19.73 5.42
C PRO A 719 20.80 -18.24 5.55
N ALA A 720 22.08 -17.91 5.79
CA ALA A 720 22.53 -16.52 5.89
C ALA A 720 22.44 -15.76 4.56
N GLU A 721 22.77 -16.41 3.43
CA GLU A 721 22.64 -15.83 2.10
C GLU A 721 21.16 -15.63 1.74
N ARG A 722 20.31 -16.63 2.00
CA ARG A 722 18.84 -16.53 1.79
C ARG A 722 18.27 -15.32 2.51
N ARG A 723 18.59 -15.18 3.80
CA ARG A 723 18.14 -14.06 4.63
C ARG A 723 18.61 -12.72 4.11
N ALA A 724 19.88 -12.60 3.74
CA ALA A 724 20.42 -11.35 3.20
C ALA A 724 19.73 -10.92 1.89
N LEU A 725 19.44 -11.87 0.99
CA LEU A 725 18.71 -11.61 -0.26
C LEU A 725 17.26 -11.20 0.03
N MET A 726 16.54 -11.96 0.86
CA MET A 726 15.13 -11.70 1.14
C MET A 726 14.92 -10.38 1.90
N GLN A 727 15.76 -10.05 2.88
CA GLN A 727 15.76 -8.74 3.56
C GLN A 727 15.95 -7.57 2.59
N ARG A 728 16.80 -7.75 1.57
CA ARG A 728 17.01 -6.74 0.53
C ARG A 728 15.78 -6.63 -0.37
N ALA A 729 15.20 -7.75 -0.80
CA ALA A 729 14.00 -7.77 -1.63
C ALA A 729 12.82 -7.08 -0.92
N ARG A 730 12.56 -7.44 0.34
CA ARG A 730 11.53 -6.85 1.19
C ARG A 730 11.67 -5.33 1.32
N ARG A 731 12.88 -4.83 1.62
CA ARG A 731 13.15 -3.38 1.69
C ARG A 731 12.88 -2.66 0.37
N ILE A 732 13.24 -3.27 -0.76
CA ILE A 732 12.99 -2.69 -2.09
C ILE A 732 11.48 -2.62 -2.34
N VAL A 733 10.74 -3.72 -2.14
CA VAL A 733 9.29 -3.76 -2.37
C VAL A 733 8.54 -2.79 -1.46
N LEU A 734 8.94 -2.66 -0.20
CA LEU A 734 8.37 -1.68 0.74
C LEU A 734 8.54 -0.24 0.25
N ARG A 735 9.75 0.12 -0.22
CA ARG A 735 10.05 1.49 -0.68
C ARG A 735 9.40 1.82 -2.02
N THR A 736 9.28 0.84 -2.92
CA THR A 736 8.64 1.00 -4.23
C THR A 736 7.25 0.41 -4.22
N SER A 737 6.45 0.83 -3.24
CA SER A 737 5.07 0.37 -3.06
C SER A 737 4.15 0.91 -4.16
N VAL A 738 2.93 0.39 -4.17
CA VAL A 738 1.90 0.86 -5.09
C VAL A 738 1.53 2.34 -4.87
N PHE A 739 1.61 2.83 -3.64
CA PHE A 739 1.37 4.22 -3.30
C PHE A 739 2.49 5.13 -3.83
N TRP A 740 3.74 4.67 -3.76
CA TRP A 740 4.86 5.37 -4.39
C TRP A 740 4.65 5.50 -5.90
N TRP A 741 4.18 4.45 -6.56
CA TRP A 741 3.88 4.47 -8.00
C TRP A 741 2.81 5.51 -8.36
N VAL A 742 1.68 5.52 -7.65
CA VAL A 742 0.62 6.51 -7.85
C VAL A 742 1.14 7.93 -7.65
N ASN A 743 1.82 8.17 -6.53
CA ASN A 743 2.30 9.51 -6.20
C ASN A 743 3.33 9.99 -7.22
N SER A 744 4.23 9.11 -7.67
CA SER A 744 5.24 9.44 -8.68
C SER A 744 4.61 9.79 -10.03
N PHE A 745 3.60 9.03 -10.46
CA PHE A 745 2.91 9.30 -11.73
C PHE A 745 2.12 10.62 -11.66
N LEU A 746 1.34 10.83 -10.59
CA LEU A 746 0.54 12.04 -10.44
C LEU A 746 1.41 13.28 -10.23
N ARG A 747 2.51 13.17 -9.49
CA ARG A 747 3.51 14.24 -9.40
C ARG A 747 4.05 14.58 -10.79
N ALA A 748 4.38 13.59 -11.62
CA ALA A 748 4.85 13.84 -12.98
C ALA A 748 3.77 14.46 -13.88
N ALA A 749 2.48 14.19 -13.62
CA ALA A 749 1.36 14.75 -14.35
C ALA A 749 1.14 16.23 -14.04
N PHE A 750 1.25 16.62 -12.76
CA PHE A 750 0.92 17.96 -12.30
C PHE A 750 2.14 18.88 -12.14
N SER A 751 3.35 18.33 -11.99
CA SER A 751 4.58 19.12 -11.85
C SER A 751 4.83 20.00 -13.07
N ARG A 752 5.37 21.21 -12.81
CA ARG A 752 5.88 22.14 -13.83
C ARG A 752 7.40 22.03 -14.00
N GLU A 753 8.11 21.44 -13.05
CA GLU A 753 9.56 21.26 -13.06
C GLU A 753 9.92 19.76 -13.02
N LEU A 754 10.49 19.26 -14.12
CA LEU A 754 10.83 17.84 -14.28
C LEU A 754 12.24 17.47 -13.77
N ASP A 755 12.95 18.44 -13.19
CA ASP A 755 14.32 18.28 -12.72
C ASP A 755 14.42 17.51 -11.39
N ASP A 756 13.29 17.36 -10.70
CA ASP A 756 13.13 16.63 -9.44
C ASP A 756 13.17 15.11 -9.56
N PHE A 757 13.11 14.55 -10.77
CA PHE A 757 13.02 13.10 -10.95
C PHE A 757 14.39 12.46 -11.19
N ALA A 758 14.87 11.74 -10.18
CA ALA A 758 16.15 11.03 -10.22
C ALA A 758 16.20 9.96 -11.33
N PRO A 759 17.39 9.65 -11.88
CA PRO A 759 17.55 8.59 -12.88
C PRO A 759 17.14 7.22 -12.31
N VAL A 760 16.32 6.48 -13.07
CA VAL A 760 15.99 5.08 -12.74
C VAL A 760 17.01 4.16 -13.39
N ALA A 761 17.53 3.20 -12.62
CA ALA A 761 18.52 2.24 -13.11
C ALA A 761 17.92 1.33 -14.20
N LEU A 762 18.71 1.10 -15.25
CA LEU A 762 18.43 0.06 -16.24
C LEU A 762 19.23 -1.19 -15.86
N TYR A 763 18.56 -2.32 -15.72
CA TYR A 763 19.27 -3.59 -15.66
C TYR A 763 19.74 -3.98 -17.06
N VAL A 764 21.05 -4.26 -17.17
CA VAL A 764 21.69 -4.85 -18.34
C VAL A 764 22.45 -6.07 -17.81
N PRO A 765 22.22 -7.28 -18.34
CA PRO A 765 22.96 -8.47 -17.93
C PRO A 765 24.46 -8.24 -18.03
N GLN A 766 25.19 -8.64 -17.00
CA GLN A 766 26.66 -8.63 -16.99
C GLN A 766 27.17 -10.08 -16.96
N PRO A 767 28.35 -10.35 -17.54
CA PRO A 767 28.99 -11.66 -17.38
C PRO A 767 29.10 -11.98 -15.89
N ALA A 768 28.77 -13.21 -15.50
CA ALA A 768 29.01 -13.66 -14.14
C ALA A 768 30.49 -13.40 -13.79
N ALA A 769 30.75 -12.67 -12.70
CA ALA A 769 32.11 -12.49 -12.22
C ALA A 769 32.71 -13.89 -12.08
N ALA A 770 33.81 -14.17 -12.79
CA ALA A 770 34.46 -15.47 -12.75
C ALA A 770 34.67 -15.85 -11.28
N ALA A 771 34.10 -16.98 -10.87
CA ALA A 771 34.34 -17.52 -9.54
C ALA A 771 35.86 -17.54 -9.31
N ALA A 772 36.32 -16.89 -8.24
CA ALA A 772 37.73 -16.91 -7.90
C ALA A 772 38.20 -18.38 -7.88
N PRO A 773 39.35 -18.70 -8.51
CA PRO A 773 39.84 -20.06 -8.52
C PRO A 773 39.95 -20.56 -7.06
N PRO A 774 39.61 -21.83 -6.80
CA PRO A 774 39.72 -22.37 -5.45
C PRO A 774 41.15 -22.16 -4.93
N PRO A 775 41.33 -21.84 -3.64
CA PRO A 775 42.66 -21.69 -3.07
C PRO A 775 43.46 -22.97 -3.35
N PRO A 776 44.75 -22.87 -3.70
CA PRO A 776 45.56 -24.03 -4.01
C PRO A 776 45.52 -24.99 -2.82
N THR A 777 45.17 -26.24 -3.12
CA THR A 777 45.21 -27.33 -2.15
C THR A 777 46.63 -27.47 -1.64
N THR A 778 46.87 -26.97 -0.42
CA THR A 778 48.07 -27.30 0.34
C THR A 778 48.01 -28.78 0.65
N THR A 779 48.70 -29.57 -0.17
CA THR A 779 49.03 -30.95 0.11
C THR A 779 49.96 -30.96 1.32
N THR A 780 49.42 -31.27 2.48
CA THR A 780 50.21 -31.62 3.66
C THR A 780 50.98 -32.90 3.31
N PRO A 781 52.33 -32.91 3.34
CA PRO A 781 53.07 -34.14 3.13
C PRO A 781 52.79 -35.09 4.30
N ALA A 782 52.49 -36.35 3.97
CA ALA A 782 52.32 -37.41 4.96
C ALA A 782 53.59 -37.52 5.82
N PRO A 783 53.47 -37.77 7.14
CA PRO A 783 54.63 -38.05 7.98
C PRO A 783 55.21 -39.40 7.56
N GLY A 784 56.43 -39.37 7.02
CA GLY A 784 57.22 -40.57 6.75
C GLY A 784 57.94 -41.04 8.01
N SER A 785 57.86 -42.37 8.23
CA SER A 785 58.67 -43.24 9.13
C SER A 785 58.75 -42.89 10.61
#